data_AF-A0A6J7BIJ1-F1
#
_entry.id   AF-A0A6J7BIJ1-F1
#
_cell.length_a   1.000
_cell.length_b   1.000
_cell.length_c   1.000
_cell.angle_alpha   90.00
_cell.angle_beta   90.00
_cell.angle_gamma   90.00
#
_symmetry.space_group_name_H-M   'P 1'
#
loop_
_entity.id
_entity.type
_entity.pdbx_description
1 polymer ?
#
loop_
_entity_poly.entity_id
_entity_poly.type
_entity_poly.pdbx_seq_one_letter_code
_entity_poly.pdbx_strand_id
1 'polypeptide(L)'
;MDSKQATDLLAKQWGIDAPLSELPSERDINFKVEGVDKYVLKIYPKVDHKLLASLHFQNRVLNYLHGAGLDITPSVVETTTGDHLFTIDHNSVARLLTWHEGKPWGAQDVHDLEKIEHLGRLIATVDKRIGSIMVSPQEREALDAPFMWNMLQAEQLLTWVEKIQDSEVKAVVQKVLVDFRDRVKPVLMSLPMQVIHNDGNDYNVIEDGDHLSLIDFGDMIYAPKVVGVAVAAAYVGLKSEDPVKQISQFVRGYHSINPLTPHELEIIMNLVQVRLASSVANAALQRDNDPGNEYLSISQNDVPRTLLALDAFDTNFALFRLRNAIGLEANPNAKAIRDYILTTKAADVLRAPLSSMNKTYINWSFDNPDIARTTEEIEALMEATGADVTIGYYCENRDVYQGDAYNTTSPSARTFHLGVDLGMPAGSEVFAPLDGVIEIFNNNATHLDYGPVVVLRHKTTEGIPFWSLFGHLSIDSMPAWEIGKEIKAGQLVGRMGKETENVGWPPHTHFQLLTDLCGMGIDIYGVAPKDEISLWRGISLNPNLILGISTGTDAHAKLAKDTLRSERRVVLSQNLSLNFKKPLQINRGEGAYLFDEQNRPYLDLVNNVAHVGHGNPRVVEAASRQMSALNTNTRYLHQAIIEYGKAITSTLPDPLSVIFFVNSGSEANDLAIRLARAHTQAKGVISLRHGYHGHTQSVMEISPYKFLGKGGPGKPDHLGVAELPDTFRGPFRGEGATGQYLNQLKETIADMQVPLSAFFAESIVSTAGQIVLPAGYLSTAYELIRLNGGLCVSDEVQIGLGRVGDKFWGFELHGVIPDIVTMGKPLGNGHPLAAVVTTPEIANSFHNGMEYFNTFGGNPVSAVIGQTVLEIVYDQRLQLNAQEMGAYLRAGVAHLAKSHDIIGDIRGHGLFIGVEFMVDDETPATQEVAELMEFALSKGVLLSSDGPFNNVLKIKPPMIITKKDVDLFLNVLGDWLNSR
;
A
#
# COMPACT_ATOMS: atom_id res chain seq x y z
N MET A 1 36.06 -34.50 16.48
CA MET A 1 36.07 -33.88 17.81
C MET A 1 34.77 -34.29 18.49
N ASP A 2 34.81 -34.81 19.71
CA ASP A 2 33.60 -35.21 20.44
C ASP A 2 33.03 -34.06 21.30
N SER A 3 31.81 -34.22 21.83
CA SER A 3 31.11 -33.19 22.62
C SER A 3 31.90 -32.75 23.87
N LYS A 4 32.67 -33.66 24.48
CA LYS A 4 33.50 -33.34 25.65
C LYS A 4 34.67 -32.43 25.27
N GLN A 5 35.37 -32.77 24.18
CA GLN A 5 36.45 -31.95 23.63
C GLN A 5 35.95 -30.56 23.19
N ALA A 6 34.75 -30.48 22.61
CA ALA A 6 34.13 -29.22 22.22
C ALA A 6 33.75 -28.35 23.43
N THR A 7 33.29 -28.96 24.54
CA THR A 7 32.99 -28.25 25.79
C THR A 7 34.26 -27.65 26.40
N ASP A 8 35.34 -28.42 26.45
CA ASP A 8 36.65 -27.95 26.94
C ASP A 8 37.20 -26.79 26.06
N LEU A 9 37.02 -26.89 24.74
CA LEU A 9 37.41 -25.83 23.80
C LEU A 9 36.62 -24.55 24.03
N LEU A 10 35.31 -24.65 24.22
CA LEU A 10 34.41 -23.51 24.48
C LEU A 10 34.80 -22.78 25.77
N ALA A 11 34.96 -23.52 26.87
CA ALA A 11 35.34 -22.96 28.17
C ALA A 11 36.71 -22.27 28.10
N LYS A 12 37.67 -22.88 27.40
CA LYS A 12 39.04 -22.35 27.32
C LYS A 12 39.15 -21.09 26.47
N GLN A 13 38.51 -21.07 25.30
CA GLN A 13 38.73 -20.00 24.32
C GLN A 13 37.73 -18.86 24.43
N TRP A 14 36.47 -19.17 24.76
CA TRP A 14 35.40 -18.17 24.89
C TRP A 14 34.99 -17.89 26.34
N GLY A 15 35.53 -18.62 27.32
CA GLY A 15 35.21 -18.43 28.74
C GLY A 15 33.79 -18.86 29.11
N ILE A 16 33.14 -19.69 28.28
CA ILE A 16 31.77 -20.14 28.46
C ILE A 16 31.76 -21.60 28.90
N ASP A 17 31.28 -21.86 30.10
CA ASP A 17 31.06 -23.21 30.64
C ASP A 17 29.56 -23.54 30.55
N ALA A 18 29.17 -24.23 29.48
CA ALA A 18 27.78 -24.55 29.18
C ALA A 18 27.63 -25.91 28.46
N PRO A 19 26.52 -26.63 28.67
CA PRO A 19 26.26 -27.89 27.98
C PRO A 19 26.11 -27.70 26.47
N LEU A 20 26.55 -28.71 25.73
CA LEU A 20 26.49 -28.77 24.27
C LEU A 20 25.53 -29.86 23.79
N SER A 21 24.72 -29.56 22.77
CA SER A 21 23.98 -30.57 22.00
C SER A 21 24.34 -30.49 20.53
N GLU A 22 24.59 -31.63 19.89
CA GLU A 22 24.95 -31.69 18.47
C GLU A 22 23.78 -31.24 17.58
N LEU A 23 24.10 -30.46 16.55
CA LEU A 23 23.18 -30.01 15.51
C LEU A 23 23.48 -30.74 14.19
N PRO A 24 22.47 -31.06 13.37
CA PRO A 24 22.68 -31.63 12.06
C PRO A 24 23.58 -30.76 11.18
N SER A 25 24.45 -31.40 10.39
CA SER A 25 25.37 -30.70 9.48
C SER A 25 25.89 -31.63 8.38
N GLU A 26 26.21 -31.05 7.22
CA GLU A 26 26.76 -31.76 6.05
C GLU A 26 28.29 -31.79 6.02
N ARG A 27 28.97 -30.71 6.45
CA ARG A 27 30.40 -30.47 6.20
C ARG A 27 31.21 -30.14 7.47
N ASP A 28 30.64 -29.37 8.38
CA ASP A 28 31.23 -28.95 9.66
C ASP A 28 30.56 -29.65 10.86
N ILE A 29 31.17 -29.59 12.04
CA ILE A 29 30.59 -30.13 13.28
C ILE A 29 29.99 -28.96 14.06
N ASN A 30 28.68 -29.00 14.28
CA ASN A 30 27.92 -27.91 14.89
C ASN A 30 27.37 -28.33 16.25
N PHE A 31 27.60 -27.51 17.27
CA PHE A 31 27.01 -27.69 18.60
C PHE A 31 26.20 -26.46 18.99
N LYS A 32 24.97 -26.69 19.47
CA LYS A 32 24.22 -25.70 20.21
C LYS A 32 24.78 -25.61 21.62
N VAL A 33 25.05 -24.39 22.07
CA VAL A 33 25.48 -24.06 23.42
C VAL A 33 24.26 -23.63 24.22
N GLU A 34 23.95 -24.34 25.31
CA GLU A 34 22.77 -24.10 26.15
C GLU A 34 23.18 -23.44 27.49
N GLY A 35 23.46 -22.14 27.46
CA GLY A 35 23.82 -21.32 28.63
C GLY A 35 22.74 -20.31 29.02
N VAL A 36 23.10 -19.34 29.87
CA VAL A 36 22.27 -18.13 30.11
C VAL A 36 22.04 -17.39 28.80
N ASP A 37 23.12 -17.24 28.02
CA ASP A 37 23.08 -16.89 26.61
C ASP A 37 23.28 -18.16 25.77
N LYS A 38 22.66 -18.20 24.60
CA LYS A 38 22.75 -19.33 23.67
C LYS A 38 23.64 -18.99 22.48
N TYR A 39 24.35 -20.00 21.99
CA TYR A 39 25.30 -19.86 20.89
C TYR A 39 25.32 -21.09 19.98
N VAL A 40 25.99 -20.95 18.83
CA VAL A 40 26.36 -22.06 17.95
C VAL A 40 27.88 -22.11 17.83
N LEU A 41 28.49 -23.19 18.34
CA LEU A 41 29.90 -23.51 18.14
C LEU A 41 30.04 -24.31 16.85
N LYS A 42 30.70 -23.73 15.84
CA LYS A 42 30.98 -24.41 14.55
C LYS A 42 32.47 -24.78 14.48
N ILE A 43 32.75 -26.05 14.21
CA ILE A 43 34.11 -26.62 14.10
C ILE A 43 34.33 -27.16 12.69
N TYR A 44 35.39 -26.68 12.03
CA TYR A 44 35.75 -27.02 10.66
C TYR A 44 36.99 -27.92 10.65
N PRO A 45 36.87 -29.22 10.37
CA PRO A 45 38.01 -30.09 10.16
C PRO A 45 38.54 -29.95 8.72
N LYS A 46 39.85 -30.14 8.53
CA LYS A 46 40.52 -30.18 7.19
C LYS A 46 40.39 -28.87 6.38
N VAL A 47 40.71 -27.74 7.03
CA VAL A 47 40.63 -26.41 6.44
C VAL A 47 41.80 -26.16 5.49
N ASP A 48 41.51 -26.00 4.20
CA ASP A 48 42.48 -25.54 3.21
C ASP A 48 42.50 -23.99 3.10
N HIS A 49 43.40 -23.45 2.28
CA HIS A 49 43.52 -22.00 2.11
C HIS A 49 42.25 -21.32 1.56
N LYS A 50 41.45 -22.01 0.76
CA LYS A 50 40.22 -21.45 0.16
C LYS A 50 39.10 -21.42 1.19
N LEU A 51 38.92 -22.51 1.93
CA LEU A 51 37.96 -22.57 3.03
C LEU A 51 38.33 -21.56 4.12
N LEU A 52 39.61 -21.40 4.45
CA LEU A 52 40.07 -20.40 5.41
C LEU A 52 39.72 -18.97 4.95
N ALA A 53 39.98 -18.63 3.68
CA ALA A 53 39.62 -17.34 3.11
C ALA A 53 38.09 -17.11 3.13
N SER A 54 37.30 -18.13 2.81
CA SER A 54 35.84 -18.08 2.90
C SER A 54 35.36 -17.83 4.34
N LEU A 55 35.90 -18.54 5.34
CA LEU A 55 35.52 -18.36 6.74
C LEU A 55 35.83 -16.95 7.26
N HIS A 56 36.99 -16.39 6.89
CA HIS A 56 37.31 -14.99 7.22
C HIS A 56 36.34 -14.01 6.56
N PHE A 57 36.00 -14.23 5.29
CA PHE A 57 35.04 -13.40 4.58
C PHE A 57 33.64 -13.50 5.20
N GLN A 58 33.19 -14.69 5.59
CA GLN A 58 31.93 -14.91 6.30
C GLN A 58 31.87 -14.10 7.60
N ASN A 59 32.91 -14.18 8.43
CA ASN A 59 32.95 -13.41 9.68
C ASN A 59 32.92 -11.90 9.41
N ARG A 60 33.61 -11.43 8.36
CA ARG A 60 33.55 -10.02 7.94
C ARG A 60 32.13 -9.60 7.56
N VAL A 61 31.40 -10.43 6.83
CA VAL A 61 30.01 -10.17 6.44
C VAL A 61 29.11 -10.09 7.68
N LEU A 62 29.19 -11.06 8.59
CA LEU A 62 28.38 -11.07 9.82
C LEU A 62 28.65 -9.83 10.69
N ASN A 63 29.93 -9.46 10.87
CA ASN A 63 30.30 -8.27 11.61
C ASN A 63 29.82 -6.97 10.93
N TYR A 64 29.86 -6.92 9.59
CA TYR A 64 29.32 -5.80 8.83
C TYR A 64 27.81 -5.63 9.02
N LEU A 65 27.06 -6.75 8.98
CA LEU A 65 25.61 -6.74 9.20
C LEU A 65 25.26 -6.34 10.64
N HIS A 66 25.97 -6.90 11.63
CA HIS A 66 25.81 -6.51 13.03
C HIS A 66 26.08 -5.01 13.25
N GLY A 67 27.18 -4.49 12.69
CA GLY A 67 27.51 -3.06 12.77
C GLY A 67 26.50 -2.13 12.10
N ALA A 68 25.66 -2.64 11.19
CA ALA A 68 24.54 -1.93 10.60
C ALA A 68 23.26 -1.95 11.46
N GLY A 69 23.30 -2.56 12.66
CA GLY A 69 22.18 -2.68 13.58
C GLY A 69 21.14 -3.70 13.15
N LEU A 70 21.52 -4.72 12.37
CA LEU A 70 20.62 -5.76 11.88
C LEU A 70 20.60 -6.95 12.84
N ASP A 71 19.55 -7.04 13.63
CA ASP A 71 19.29 -8.20 14.50
C ASP A 71 18.47 -9.27 13.78
N ILE A 72 18.89 -9.65 12.57
CA ILE A 72 18.20 -10.62 11.70
C ILE A 72 19.18 -11.69 11.17
N THR A 73 20.41 -11.69 11.67
CA THR A 73 21.48 -12.61 11.29
C THR A 73 22.35 -12.92 12.51
N PRO A 74 23.07 -14.06 12.55
CA PRO A 74 24.03 -14.33 13.62
C PRO A 74 25.14 -13.27 13.69
N SER A 75 25.74 -13.10 14.87
CA SER A 75 26.92 -12.26 15.08
C SER A 75 28.09 -13.13 15.54
N VAL A 76 29.31 -12.74 15.17
CA VAL A 76 30.52 -13.48 15.56
C VAL A 76 30.89 -13.12 16.99
N VAL A 77 31.11 -14.14 17.83
CA VAL A 77 31.54 -13.95 19.22
C VAL A 77 33.05 -14.11 19.30
N GLU A 78 33.72 -13.07 19.78
CA GLU A 78 35.17 -13.04 19.91
C GLU A 78 35.63 -14.02 21.00
N THR A 79 36.81 -14.63 20.81
CA THR A 79 37.49 -15.34 21.88
C THR A 79 37.87 -14.36 23.00
N THR A 80 38.27 -14.88 24.16
CA THR A 80 38.84 -14.10 25.27
C THR A 80 40.12 -13.31 24.88
N THR A 81 40.72 -13.63 23.74
CA THR A 81 41.89 -12.94 23.15
C THR A 81 41.51 -11.96 22.03
N GLY A 82 40.23 -11.85 21.66
CA GLY A 82 39.73 -10.95 20.60
C GLY A 82 39.74 -11.55 19.19
N ASP A 83 39.96 -12.86 19.05
CA ASP A 83 39.97 -13.53 17.74
C ASP A 83 38.56 -13.91 17.29
N HIS A 84 38.26 -13.75 16.00
CA HIS A 84 36.97 -14.13 15.40
C HIS A 84 36.95 -15.57 14.84
N LEU A 85 38.11 -16.18 14.68
CA LEU A 85 38.29 -17.54 14.19
C LEU A 85 39.50 -18.16 14.89
N PHE A 86 39.27 -19.22 15.66
CA PHE A 86 40.29 -19.86 16.47
C PHE A 86 40.88 -21.07 15.76
N THR A 87 42.20 -21.12 15.63
CA THR A 87 42.91 -22.29 15.09
C THR A 87 43.09 -23.35 16.17
N ILE A 88 42.41 -24.49 16.03
CA ILE A 88 42.50 -25.62 16.96
C ILE A 88 43.84 -26.35 16.77
N ASP A 89 44.17 -26.65 15.51
CA ASP A 89 45.41 -27.31 15.10
C ASP A 89 45.76 -26.91 13.65
N HIS A 90 46.82 -27.48 13.07
CA HIS A 90 47.31 -27.17 11.73
C HIS A 90 46.27 -27.18 10.60
N ASN A 91 45.17 -27.94 10.74
CA ASN A 91 44.16 -28.13 9.70
C ASN A 91 42.72 -27.98 10.24
N SER A 92 42.51 -27.44 11.44
CA SER A 92 41.17 -27.33 12.02
C SER A 92 40.96 -25.97 12.69
N VAL A 93 39.79 -25.36 12.47
CA VAL A 93 39.42 -24.08 13.08
C VAL A 93 38.04 -24.13 13.72
N ALA A 94 37.76 -23.25 14.67
CA ALA A 94 36.47 -23.09 15.33
C ALA A 94 36.06 -21.61 15.40
N ARG A 95 34.75 -21.38 15.40
CA ARG A 95 34.14 -20.07 15.70
C ARG A 95 32.87 -20.24 16.52
N LEU A 96 32.49 -19.18 17.22
CA LEU A 96 31.26 -19.10 17.98
C LEU A 96 30.36 -18.01 17.40
N LEU A 97 29.08 -18.33 17.19
CA LEU A 97 28.07 -17.41 16.67
C LEU A 97 26.91 -17.27 17.66
N THR A 98 26.25 -16.11 17.68
CA THR A 98 25.03 -15.91 18.48
C THR A 98 23.89 -16.80 18.01
N TRP A 99 23.02 -17.20 18.95
CA TRP A 99 21.82 -17.97 18.67
C TRP A 99 20.62 -17.07 18.33
N HIS A 100 19.78 -17.52 17.40
CA HIS A 100 18.48 -16.94 17.12
C HIS A 100 17.40 -17.90 17.60
N GLU A 101 16.50 -17.44 18.47
CA GLU A 101 15.38 -18.24 18.95
C GLU A 101 14.35 -18.44 17.84
N GLY A 102 13.58 -19.53 17.93
CA GLY A 102 12.50 -19.82 16.99
C GLY A 102 12.54 -21.24 16.42
N LYS A 103 11.74 -21.45 15.39
CA LYS A 103 11.68 -22.71 14.63
C LYS A 103 12.11 -22.48 13.18
N PRO A 104 12.71 -23.47 12.51
CA PRO A 104 12.96 -23.37 11.09
C PRO A 104 11.65 -23.21 10.32
N TRP A 105 11.64 -22.38 9.28
CA TRP A 105 10.49 -22.14 8.41
C TRP A 105 9.87 -23.44 7.88
N GLY A 106 10.69 -24.41 7.48
CA GLY A 106 10.25 -25.71 6.97
C GLY A 106 9.53 -26.59 7.99
N ALA A 107 9.59 -26.25 9.28
CA ALA A 107 8.88 -26.96 10.34
C ALA A 107 7.37 -26.69 10.36
N GLN A 108 6.90 -25.64 9.66
CA GLN A 108 5.48 -25.40 9.44
C GLN A 108 5.06 -25.89 8.05
N ASP A 109 3.80 -26.29 7.92
CA ASP A 109 3.27 -26.79 6.63
C ASP A 109 2.70 -25.68 5.76
N VAL A 110 2.18 -24.61 6.35
CA VAL A 110 1.52 -23.50 5.63
C VAL A 110 1.90 -22.17 6.26
N HIS A 111 2.28 -21.21 5.42
CA HIS A 111 2.48 -19.81 5.81
C HIS A 111 1.47 -18.93 5.09
N ASP A 112 0.98 -17.90 5.78
CA ASP A 112 0.17 -16.88 5.12
C ASP A 112 0.99 -15.99 4.18
N LEU A 113 0.30 -15.31 3.27
CA LEU A 113 0.92 -14.45 2.26
C LEU A 113 1.64 -13.23 2.86
N GLU A 114 1.24 -12.73 4.03
CA GLU A 114 1.91 -11.59 4.67
C GLU A 114 3.27 -12.01 5.25
N LYS A 115 3.37 -13.21 5.84
CA LYS A 115 4.63 -13.83 6.28
C LYS A 115 5.56 -14.13 5.11
N ILE A 116 5.05 -14.67 4.01
CA ILE A 116 5.85 -14.91 2.79
C ILE A 116 6.43 -13.59 2.24
N GLU A 117 5.64 -12.50 2.25
CA GLU A 117 6.13 -11.17 1.87
C GLU A 117 7.23 -10.69 2.83
N HIS A 118 7.10 -10.98 4.13
CA HIS A 118 8.11 -10.63 5.13
C HIS A 118 9.42 -11.38 4.89
N LEU A 119 9.35 -12.67 4.57
CA LEU A 119 10.52 -13.44 4.16
C LEU A 119 11.21 -12.83 2.93
N GLY A 120 10.44 -12.38 1.94
CA GLY A 120 10.97 -11.61 0.81
C GLY A 120 11.79 -10.39 1.24
N ARG A 121 11.27 -9.61 2.19
CA ARG A 121 11.98 -8.44 2.74
C ARG A 121 13.25 -8.82 3.50
N LEU A 122 13.23 -9.91 4.26
CA LEU A 122 14.40 -10.43 4.98
C LEU A 122 15.54 -10.72 4.00
N ILE A 123 15.28 -11.57 2.99
CA ILE A 123 16.30 -11.96 2.00
C ILE A 123 16.82 -10.74 1.24
N ALA A 124 15.93 -9.84 0.80
CA ALA A 124 16.33 -8.61 0.11
C ALA A 124 17.17 -7.67 0.98
N THR A 125 16.87 -7.58 2.27
CA THR A 125 17.64 -6.76 3.22
C THR A 125 19.06 -7.27 3.35
N VAL A 126 19.22 -8.59 3.52
CA VAL A 126 20.54 -9.22 3.60
C VAL A 126 21.29 -9.04 2.29
N ASP A 127 20.72 -9.47 1.15
CA ASP A 127 21.35 -9.37 -0.17
C ASP A 127 21.80 -7.94 -0.50
N LYS A 128 20.93 -6.95 -0.28
CA LYS A 128 21.24 -5.54 -0.57
C LYS A 128 22.43 -5.02 0.25
N ARG A 129 22.54 -5.46 1.51
CA ARG A 129 23.61 -5.03 2.42
C ARG A 129 24.92 -5.71 2.06
N ILE A 130 24.92 -7.03 1.92
CA ILE A 130 26.14 -7.76 1.58
C ILE A 130 26.63 -7.45 0.16
N GLY A 131 25.73 -7.14 -0.77
CA GLY A 131 26.07 -6.70 -2.12
C GLY A 131 26.82 -5.36 -2.19
N SER A 132 26.82 -4.58 -1.10
CA SER A 132 27.61 -3.33 -0.99
C SER A 132 29.02 -3.53 -0.45
N ILE A 133 29.39 -4.74 -0.03
CA ILE A 133 30.71 -5.07 0.50
C ILE A 133 31.71 -5.18 -0.65
N MET A 134 32.84 -4.47 -0.55
CA MET A 134 33.95 -4.60 -1.49
C MET A 134 34.64 -5.97 -1.31
N VAL A 135 34.92 -6.66 -2.41
CA VAL A 135 35.53 -8.00 -2.42
C VAL A 135 36.97 -7.91 -2.91
N SER A 136 37.93 -8.45 -2.15
CA SER A 136 39.34 -8.53 -2.58
C SER A 136 39.56 -9.67 -3.60
N PRO A 137 40.65 -9.66 -4.38
CA PRO A 137 40.95 -10.74 -5.32
C PRO A 137 40.99 -12.14 -4.68
N GLN A 138 41.54 -12.26 -3.47
CA GLN A 138 41.64 -13.53 -2.74
C GLN A 138 40.27 -14.02 -2.29
N GLU A 139 39.42 -13.13 -1.78
CA GLU A 139 38.04 -13.47 -1.42
C GLU A 139 37.22 -13.82 -2.65
N ARG A 140 37.48 -13.14 -3.77
CA ARG A 140 36.83 -13.45 -5.04
C ARG A 140 37.16 -14.85 -5.52
N GLU A 141 38.42 -15.28 -5.41
CA GLU A 141 38.80 -16.66 -5.72
C GLU A 141 38.05 -17.69 -4.86
N ALA A 142 37.83 -17.39 -3.57
CA ALA A 142 37.07 -18.27 -2.67
C ALA A 142 35.57 -18.32 -3.04
N LEU A 143 34.96 -17.17 -3.37
CA LEU A 143 33.54 -17.07 -3.76
C LEU A 143 33.23 -17.68 -5.13
N ASP A 144 34.20 -17.68 -6.05
CA ASP A 144 34.07 -18.26 -7.40
C ASP A 144 34.43 -19.75 -7.44
N ALA A 145 34.86 -20.35 -6.31
CA ALA A 145 35.31 -21.73 -6.26
C ALA A 145 34.20 -22.73 -6.71
N PRO A 146 34.58 -23.88 -7.32
CA PRO A 146 33.62 -24.92 -7.65
C PRO A 146 32.84 -25.38 -6.43
N PHE A 147 31.51 -25.31 -6.53
CA PHE A 147 30.63 -25.58 -5.41
C PHE A 147 29.31 -26.15 -5.93
N MET A 148 28.86 -27.27 -5.38
CA MET A 148 27.72 -28.03 -5.91
C MET A 148 26.38 -27.29 -5.84
N TRP A 149 26.28 -26.28 -4.96
CA TRP A 149 25.12 -25.40 -4.84
C TRP A 149 25.30 -24.04 -5.54
N ASN A 150 26.40 -23.84 -6.27
CA ASN A 150 26.60 -22.66 -7.11
C ASN A 150 25.80 -22.82 -8.41
N MET A 151 24.67 -22.13 -8.48
CA MET A 151 23.75 -22.19 -9.63
C MET A 151 24.42 -21.78 -10.96
N LEU A 152 25.46 -20.95 -10.93
CA LEU A 152 26.20 -20.57 -12.14
C LEU A 152 26.92 -21.76 -12.80
N GLN A 153 27.03 -22.89 -12.10
CA GLN A 153 27.69 -24.12 -12.53
C GLN A 153 26.70 -25.28 -12.72
N ALA A 154 25.39 -25.02 -12.64
CA ALA A 154 24.35 -26.06 -12.61
C ALA A 154 24.37 -26.98 -13.83
N GLU A 155 24.90 -26.56 -14.98
CA GLU A 155 25.01 -27.43 -16.16
C GLU A 155 25.91 -28.65 -15.93
N GLN A 156 26.82 -28.61 -14.97
CA GLN A 156 27.69 -29.75 -14.62
C GLN A 156 26.89 -30.94 -14.07
N LEU A 157 25.72 -30.66 -13.46
CA LEU A 157 24.82 -31.67 -12.90
C LEU A 157 24.20 -32.56 -13.98
N LEU A 158 24.23 -32.15 -15.27
CA LEU A 158 23.82 -33.00 -16.40
C LEU A 158 24.56 -34.35 -16.41
N THR A 159 25.80 -34.39 -15.91
CA THR A 159 26.59 -35.62 -15.82
C THR A 159 26.04 -36.65 -14.83
N TRP A 160 25.13 -36.23 -13.93
CA TRP A 160 24.57 -37.06 -12.86
C TRP A 160 23.07 -37.33 -13.00
N VAL A 161 22.42 -36.75 -14.01
CA VAL A 161 20.97 -36.94 -14.26
C VAL A 161 20.59 -38.41 -14.40
N GLU A 162 21.49 -39.24 -14.95
CA GLU A 162 21.30 -40.69 -15.07
C GLU A 162 21.15 -41.43 -13.72
N LYS A 163 21.53 -40.81 -12.60
CA LYS A 163 21.37 -41.38 -11.25
C LYS A 163 19.95 -41.23 -10.69
N ILE A 164 19.11 -40.39 -11.31
CA ILE A 164 17.72 -40.14 -10.90
C ILE A 164 16.86 -41.34 -11.32
N GLN A 165 16.18 -41.97 -10.36
CA GLN A 165 15.40 -43.20 -10.57
C GLN A 165 14.02 -42.94 -11.18
N ASP A 166 13.37 -41.85 -10.79
CA ASP A 166 12.05 -41.47 -11.32
C ASP A 166 12.20 -40.90 -12.74
N SER A 167 11.57 -41.55 -13.72
CA SER A 167 11.72 -41.19 -15.14
C SER A 167 11.10 -39.85 -15.51
N GLU A 168 10.00 -39.46 -14.86
CA GLU A 168 9.32 -38.19 -15.13
C GLU A 168 10.14 -37.03 -14.57
N VAL A 169 10.54 -37.14 -13.30
CA VAL A 169 11.42 -36.18 -12.64
C VAL A 169 12.75 -36.06 -13.38
N LYS A 170 13.34 -37.19 -13.81
CA LYS A 170 14.59 -37.20 -14.59
C LYS A 170 14.44 -36.40 -15.88
N ALA A 171 13.34 -36.59 -16.62
CA ALA A 171 13.09 -35.87 -17.87
C ALA A 171 12.98 -34.35 -17.64
N VAL A 172 12.27 -33.93 -16.58
CA VAL A 172 12.13 -32.51 -16.22
C VAL A 172 13.46 -31.91 -15.76
N VAL A 173 14.21 -32.60 -14.89
CA VAL A 173 15.56 -32.15 -14.47
C VAL A 173 16.47 -31.97 -15.68
N GLN A 174 16.48 -32.94 -16.61
CA GLN A 174 17.27 -32.83 -17.83
C GLN A 174 16.86 -31.62 -18.68
N LYS A 175 15.54 -31.45 -18.91
CA LYS A 175 14.97 -30.32 -19.66
C LYS A 175 15.39 -28.98 -19.05
N VAL A 176 15.23 -28.82 -17.75
CA VAL A 176 15.56 -27.58 -17.01
C VAL A 176 17.05 -27.27 -17.07
N LEU A 177 17.93 -28.26 -16.85
CA LEU A 177 19.38 -28.03 -16.87
C LEU A 177 19.93 -27.75 -18.28
N VAL A 178 19.35 -28.38 -19.32
CA VAL A 178 19.66 -28.07 -20.72
C VAL A 178 19.19 -26.65 -21.07
N ASP A 179 17.96 -26.31 -20.69
CA ASP A 179 17.40 -24.96 -20.87
C ASP A 179 18.26 -23.89 -20.20
N PHE A 180 18.69 -24.16 -18.96
CA PHE A 180 19.58 -23.28 -18.24
C PHE A 180 20.88 -23.04 -18.99
N ARG A 181 21.55 -24.10 -19.44
CA ARG A 181 22.81 -24.02 -20.19
C ARG A 181 22.65 -23.19 -21.47
N ASP A 182 21.59 -23.44 -22.23
CA ASP A 182 21.46 -22.94 -23.59
C ASP A 182 20.78 -21.57 -23.69
N ARG A 183 19.85 -21.24 -22.79
CA ARG A 183 19.03 -20.02 -22.86
C ARG A 183 19.14 -19.11 -21.64
N VAL A 184 19.06 -19.65 -20.42
CA VAL A 184 18.96 -18.83 -19.19
C VAL A 184 20.32 -18.28 -18.76
N LYS A 185 21.36 -19.12 -18.75
CA LYS A 185 22.71 -18.76 -18.29
C LYS A 185 23.32 -17.59 -19.09
N PRO A 186 23.21 -17.52 -20.43
CA PRO A 186 23.68 -16.34 -21.17
C PRO A 186 23.04 -15.02 -20.71
N VAL A 187 21.73 -15.03 -20.43
CA VAL A 187 21.02 -13.85 -19.91
C VAL A 187 21.49 -13.54 -18.49
N LEU A 188 21.55 -14.55 -17.61
CA LEU A 188 21.99 -14.41 -16.24
C LEU A 188 23.40 -13.78 -16.14
N MET A 189 24.33 -14.22 -16.96
CA MET A 189 25.71 -13.72 -16.98
C MET A 189 25.85 -12.28 -17.50
N SER A 190 24.81 -11.72 -18.12
CA SER A 190 24.77 -10.31 -18.53
C SER A 190 24.32 -9.36 -17.41
N LEU A 191 23.78 -9.90 -16.31
CA LEU A 191 23.24 -9.13 -15.19
C LEU A 191 24.35 -8.67 -14.21
N PRO A 192 24.13 -7.58 -13.46
CA PRO A 192 25.08 -7.12 -12.46
C PRO A 192 25.34 -8.16 -11.37
N MET A 193 26.62 -8.43 -11.11
CA MET A 193 27.10 -9.42 -10.16
C MET A 193 27.42 -8.79 -8.79
N GLN A 194 27.08 -9.47 -7.70
CA GLN A 194 27.37 -9.05 -6.32
C GLN A 194 27.56 -10.27 -5.40
N VAL A 195 27.94 -10.04 -4.14
CA VAL A 195 27.90 -11.09 -3.12
C VAL A 195 26.44 -11.36 -2.78
N ILE A 196 26.04 -12.63 -2.71
CA ILE A 196 24.69 -13.05 -2.30
C ILE A 196 24.77 -14.10 -1.20
N HIS A 197 23.71 -14.24 -0.39
CA HIS A 197 23.65 -15.25 0.68
C HIS A 197 23.70 -16.68 0.12
N ASN A 198 22.94 -16.91 -0.96
CA ASN A 198 22.85 -18.16 -1.71
C ASN A 198 22.36 -19.41 -0.93
N ASP A 199 21.83 -19.23 0.29
CA ASP A 199 21.23 -20.35 1.03
C ASP A 199 20.04 -19.97 1.91
N GLY A 200 19.11 -19.18 1.35
CA GLY A 200 17.83 -18.87 1.99
C GLY A 200 16.84 -20.04 1.98
N ASN A 201 17.29 -21.25 2.34
CA ASN A 201 16.43 -22.43 2.40
C ASN A 201 15.51 -22.41 3.64
N ASP A 202 14.49 -23.25 3.63
CA ASP A 202 13.45 -23.32 4.67
C ASP A 202 13.96 -23.77 6.05
N TYR A 203 15.15 -24.37 6.14
CA TYR A 203 15.77 -24.72 7.43
C TYR A 203 16.76 -23.66 7.94
N ASN A 204 17.20 -22.75 7.08
CA ASN A 204 18.10 -21.65 7.42
C ASN A 204 17.37 -20.31 7.61
N VAL A 205 16.04 -20.32 7.53
CA VAL A 205 15.18 -19.23 7.97
C VAL A 205 14.57 -19.61 9.31
N ILE A 206 14.80 -18.81 10.33
CA ILE A 206 14.28 -19.02 11.69
C ILE A 206 13.13 -18.05 11.96
N GLU A 207 12.01 -18.60 12.42
CA GLU A 207 10.79 -17.86 12.77
C GLU A 207 10.57 -17.86 14.29
N ASP A 208 10.47 -16.67 14.87
CA ASP A 208 10.06 -16.41 16.24
C ASP A 208 8.93 -15.37 16.30
N GLY A 209 7.69 -15.86 16.35
CA GLY A 209 6.51 -14.99 16.25
C GLY A 209 6.44 -14.26 14.90
N ASP A 210 6.58 -12.93 14.93
CA ASP A 210 6.63 -12.07 13.73
C ASP A 210 8.07 -11.76 13.27
N HIS A 211 9.08 -12.22 14.03
CA HIS A 211 10.48 -11.99 13.73
C HIS A 211 11.05 -13.13 12.86
N LEU A 212 11.77 -12.76 11.80
CA LEU A 212 12.43 -13.70 10.89
C LEU A 212 13.93 -13.40 10.85
N SER A 213 14.73 -14.45 11.03
CA SER A 213 16.19 -14.39 10.96
C SER A 213 16.73 -15.33 9.90
N LEU A 214 17.83 -14.94 9.26
CA LEU A 214 18.55 -15.74 8.27
C LEU A 214 19.87 -16.21 8.87
N ILE A 215 20.08 -17.52 8.87
CA ILE A 215 21.28 -18.16 9.40
C ILE A 215 22.07 -18.87 8.29
N ASP A 216 23.28 -19.30 8.65
CA ASP A 216 24.21 -20.08 7.83
C ASP A 216 24.73 -19.40 6.54
N PHE A 217 25.77 -18.58 6.71
CA PHE A 217 26.42 -17.84 5.63
C PHE A 217 27.52 -18.66 4.91
N GLY A 218 27.49 -19.99 5.03
CA GLY A 218 28.51 -20.90 4.49
C GLY A 218 28.59 -20.95 2.96
N ASP A 219 27.48 -20.60 2.31
CA ASP A 219 27.21 -20.86 0.89
C ASP A 219 27.28 -19.62 0.01
N MET A 220 27.74 -18.50 0.57
CA MET A 220 27.88 -17.24 -0.16
C MET A 220 28.71 -17.41 -1.43
N ILE A 221 28.21 -16.83 -2.52
CA ILE A 221 28.90 -16.79 -3.82
C ILE A 221 28.83 -15.38 -4.40
N TYR A 222 29.62 -15.14 -5.46
CA TYR A 222 29.52 -13.92 -6.26
C TYR A 222 28.66 -14.18 -7.50
N ALA A 223 27.43 -13.66 -7.52
CA ALA A 223 26.43 -13.95 -8.55
C ALA A 223 25.44 -12.77 -8.73
N PRO A 224 24.61 -12.75 -9.79
CA PRO A 224 23.52 -11.78 -9.87
C PRO A 224 22.53 -12.00 -8.72
N LYS A 225 21.98 -10.92 -8.15
CA LYS A 225 21.07 -11.02 -6.99
C LYS A 225 19.87 -11.92 -7.21
N VAL A 226 19.38 -12.01 -8.46
CA VAL A 226 18.25 -12.87 -8.82
C VAL A 226 18.51 -14.36 -8.52
N VAL A 227 19.78 -14.79 -8.43
CA VAL A 227 20.13 -16.13 -7.95
C VAL A 227 19.76 -16.31 -6.47
N GLY A 228 20.07 -15.33 -5.62
CA GLY A 228 19.66 -15.35 -4.20
C GLY A 228 18.14 -15.37 -4.02
N VAL A 229 17.43 -14.58 -4.84
CA VAL A 229 15.96 -14.59 -4.93
C VAL A 229 15.45 -15.98 -5.28
N ALA A 230 15.98 -16.60 -6.34
CA ALA A 230 15.54 -17.89 -6.84
C ALA A 230 15.80 -19.02 -5.84
N VAL A 231 16.92 -18.96 -5.09
CA VAL A 231 17.21 -19.93 -4.03
C VAL A 231 16.10 -19.92 -2.99
N ALA A 232 15.79 -18.77 -2.39
CA ALA A 232 14.75 -18.70 -1.36
C ALA A 232 13.35 -18.99 -1.91
N ALA A 233 13.03 -18.46 -3.09
CA ALA A 233 11.75 -18.70 -3.75
C ALA A 233 11.47 -20.19 -4.03
N ALA A 234 12.51 -20.99 -4.31
CA ALA A 234 12.35 -22.43 -4.50
C ALA A 234 11.80 -23.14 -3.27
N TYR A 235 12.22 -22.73 -2.07
CA TYR A 235 11.74 -23.32 -0.82
C TYR A 235 10.40 -22.73 -0.37
N VAL A 236 10.12 -21.46 -0.73
CA VAL A 236 8.78 -20.86 -0.56
C VAL A 236 7.72 -21.65 -1.34
N GLY A 237 8.02 -22.11 -2.55
CA GLY A 237 7.07 -22.87 -3.37
C GLY A 237 6.74 -24.28 -2.84
N LEU A 238 7.54 -24.82 -1.92
CA LEU A 238 7.33 -26.18 -1.40
C LEU A 238 6.01 -26.29 -0.65
N LYS A 239 5.45 -27.50 -0.63
CA LYS A 239 4.18 -27.84 0.05
C LYS A 239 2.93 -27.12 -0.50
N SER A 240 3.06 -26.17 -1.43
CA SER A 240 1.96 -25.44 -2.06
C SER A 240 1.27 -26.22 -3.17
N GLU A 241 -0.05 -26.04 -3.31
CA GLU A 241 -0.80 -26.45 -4.52
C GLU A 241 -0.64 -25.45 -5.68
N ASP A 242 -0.29 -24.19 -5.38
CA ASP A 242 0.01 -23.14 -6.36
C ASP A 242 1.35 -22.47 -5.98
N PRO A 243 2.49 -23.06 -6.37
CA PRO A 243 3.81 -22.54 -6.00
C PRO A 243 4.08 -21.14 -6.62
N VAL A 244 3.57 -20.88 -7.82
CA VAL A 244 3.77 -19.59 -8.51
C VAL A 244 3.15 -18.44 -7.74
N LYS A 245 1.96 -18.65 -7.15
CA LYS A 245 1.28 -17.64 -6.33
C LYS A 245 2.09 -17.29 -5.07
N GLN A 246 2.62 -18.28 -4.37
CA GLN A 246 3.45 -18.06 -3.18
C GLN A 246 4.78 -17.36 -3.54
N ILE A 247 5.44 -17.80 -4.62
CA ILE A 247 6.66 -17.19 -5.13
C ILE A 247 6.42 -15.71 -5.50
N SER A 248 5.28 -15.40 -6.13
CA SER A 248 4.94 -14.02 -6.50
C SER A 248 4.82 -13.11 -5.29
N GLN A 249 4.25 -13.61 -4.19
CA GLN A 249 4.16 -12.90 -2.94
C GLN A 249 5.54 -12.68 -2.27
N PHE A 250 6.43 -13.67 -2.35
CA PHE A 250 7.82 -13.52 -1.89
C PHE A 250 8.57 -12.45 -2.72
N VAL A 251 8.46 -12.52 -4.05
CA VAL A 251 9.10 -11.58 -4.99
C VAL A 251 8.64 -10.15 -4.75
N ARG A 252 7.36 -9.96 -4.43
CA ARG A 252 6.81 -8.66 -3.99
C ARG A 252 7.51 -8.12 -2.74
N GLY A 253 7.67 -8.95 -1.72
CA GLY A 253 8.42 -8.60 -0.51
C GLY A 253 9.86 -8.20 -0.83
N TYR A 254 10.55 -9.01 -1.66
CA TYR A 254 11.93 -8.75 -2.07
C TYR A 254 12.07 -7.42 -2.82
N HIS A 255 11.22 -7.22 -3.83
CA HIS A 255 11.24 -6.02 -4.69
C HIS A 255 11.06 -4.73 -3.89
N SER A 256 10.29 -4.75 -2.81
CA SER A 256 10.06 -3.57 -1.96
C SER A 256 11.33 -3.03 -1.27
N ILE A 257 12.38 -3.86 -1.13
CA ILE A 257 13.64 -3.50 -0.49
C ILE A 257 14.80 -3.44 -1.50
N ASN A 258 14.89 -4.42 -2.40
CA ASN A 258 15.92 -4.53 -3.42
C ASN A 258 15.27 -4.74 -4.81
N PRO A 259 14.86 -3.65 -5.50
CA PRO A 259 14.03 -3.71 -6.70
C PRO A 259 14.62 -4.56 -7.83
N LEU A 260 13.79 -5.42 -8.41
CA LEU A 260 14.12 -6.30 -9.53
C LEU A 260 13.83 -5.63 -10.88
N THR A 261 14.71 -5.84 -11.85
CA THR A 261 14.54 -5.38 -13.23
C THR A 261 13.60 -6.29 -14.02
N PRO A 262 13.00 -5.83 -15.14
CA PRO A 262 12.19 -6.68 -16.01
C PRO A 262 12.93 -7.94 -16.49
N HIS A 263 14.22 -7.82 -16.85
CA HIS A 263 15.04 -8.96 -17.27
C HIS A 263 15.30 -9.97 -16.15
N GLU A 264 15.44 -9.50 -14.91
CA GLU A 264 15.53 -10.41 -13.75
C GLU A 264 14.20 -11.17 -13.57
N LEU A 265 13.05 -10.49 -13.66
CA LEU A 265 11.73 -11.13 -13.52
C LEU A 265 11.48 -12.20 -14.58
N GLU A 266 11.91 -11.97 -15.82
CA GLU A 266 11.76 -12.91 -16.94
C GLU A 266 12.44 -14.26 -16.68
N ILE A 267 13.48 -14.31 -15.86
CA ILE A 267 14.25 -15.54 -15.61
C ILE A 267 14.09 -16.13 -14.22
N ILE A 268 13.41 -15.45 -13.27
CA ILE A 268 13.25 -15.95 -11.89
C ILE A 268 12.68 -17.36 -11.86
N MET A 269 11.60 -17.61 -12.60
CA MET A 269 10.93 -18.90 -12.54
C MET A 269 11.82 -20.04 -13.08
N ASN A 270 12.57 -19.77 -14.15
CA ASN A 270 13.56 -20.71 -14.67
C ASN A 270 14.65 -20.99 -13.62
N LEU A 271 15.15 -19.97 -12.92
CA LEU A 271 16.18 -20.14 -11.88
C LEU A 271 15.65 -20.89 -10.65
N VAL A 272 14.37 -20.70 -10.30
CA VAL A 272 13.70 -21.49 -9.25
C VAL A 272 13.67 -22.96 -9.64
N GLN A 273 13.27 -23.28 -10.87
CA GLN A 273 13.30 -24.65 -11.39
C GLN A 273 14.72 -25.21 -11.39
N VAL A 274 15.74 -24.42 -11.75
CA VAL A 274 17.16 -24.83 -11.69
C VAL A 274 17.56 -25.16 -10.26
N ARG A 275 17.19 -24.36 -9.25
CA ARG A 275 17.51 -24.67 -7.86
C ARG A 275 16.89 -26.01 -7.42
N LEU A 276 15.62 -26.24 -7.74
CA LEU A 276 14.93 -27.50 -7.41
C LEU A 276 15.56 -28.69 -8.15
N ALA A 277 15.86 -28.53 -9.44
CA ALA A 277 16.55 -29.53 -10.25
C ALA A 277 17.95 -29.86 -9.69
N SER A 278 18.69 -28.85 -9.24
CA SER A 278 19.97 -29.05 -8.55
C SER A 278 19.81 -29.84 -7.26
N SER A 279 18.77 -29.56 -6.46
CA SER A 279 18.47 -30.31 -5.25
C SER A 279 18.17 -31.79 -5.55
N VAL A 280 17.37 -32.09 -6.58
CA VAL A 280 17.09 -33.47 -7.01
C VAL A 280 18.35 -34.19 -7.48
N ALA A 281 19.16 -33.56 -8.34
CA ALA A 281 20.38 -34.15 -8.87
C ALA A 281 21.43 -34.42 -7.77
N ASN A 282 21.61 -33.46 -6.84
CA ASN A 282 22.52 -33.60 -5.71
C ASN A 282 22.06 -34.71 -4.76
N ALA A 283 20.76 -34.80 -4.45
CA ALA A 283 20.20 -35.87 -3.62
C ALA A 283 20.35 -37.27 -4.26
N ALA A 284 20.30 -37.36 -5.59
CA ALA A 284 20.58 -38.62 -6.30
C ALA A 284 22.06 -39.02 -6.21
N LEU A 285 22.98 -38.05 -6.32
CA LEU A 285 24.41 -38.30 -6.15
C LEU A 285 24.76 -38.72 -4.72
N GLN A 286 24.24 -38.03 -3.71
CA GLN A 286 24.59 -38.28 -2.32
C GLN A 286 24.09 -39.64 -1.82
N ARG A 287 22.89 -40.09 -2.25
CA ARG A 287 22.38 -41.44 -1.93
C ARG A 287 23.24 -42.58 -2.48
N ASP A 288 23.86 -42.36 -3.63
CA ASP A 288 24.80 -43.33 -4.23
C ASP A 288 26.11 -43.42 -3.42
N ASN A 289 26.50 -42.31 -2.77
CA ASN A 289 27.74 -42.21 -2.00
C ASN A 289 27.59 -42.57 -0.51
N ASP A 290 26.43 -42.30 0.11
CA ASP A 290 26.14 -42.57 1.52
C ASP A 290 24.66 -42.99 1.73
N PRO A 291 24.33 -44.29 1.58
CA PRO A 291 22.96 -44.79 1.64
C PRO A 291 22.31 -44.70 3.04
N GLY A 292 23.07 -44.42 4.10
CA GLY A 292 22.63 -44.50 5.50
C GLY A 292 22.25 -43.17 6.15
N ASN A 293 22.37 -42.05 5.43
CA ASN A 293 22.16 -40.72 6.00
C ASN A 293 20.69 -40.27 5.91
N GLU A 294 19.93 -40.46 7.00
CA GLU A 294 18.51 -40.08 7.10
C GLU A 294 18.26 -38.58 6.92
N TYR A 295 19.23 -37.71 7.25
CA TYR A 295 19.13 -36.24 7.08
C TYR A 295 18.98 -35.83 5.61
N LEU A 296 19.54 -36.62 4.68
CA LEU A 296 19.42 -36.39 3.24
C LEU A 296 18.00 -36.64 2.71
N SER A 297 17.09 -37.18 3.54
CA SER A 297 15.77 -37.65 3.14
C SER A 297 14.61 -36.70 3.50
N ILE A 298 14.89 -35.62 4.24
CA ILE A 298 13.87 -34.79 4.91
C ILE A 298 12.96 -34.01 3.93
N SER A 299 13.48 -33.59 2.77
CA SER A 299 12.75 -32.78 1.77
C SER A 299 12.39 -33.52 0.47
N GLN A 300 12.59 -34.85 0.42
CA GLN A 300 12.66 -35.58 -0.84
C GLN A 300 11.32 -35.80 -1.58
N ASN A 301 10.17 -35.56 -0.95
CA ASN A 301 8.87 -35.66 -1.63
C ASN A 301 8.39 -34.32 -2.18
N ASP A 302 8.63 -33.21 -1.48
CA ASP A 302 8.09 -31.91 -1.88
C ASP A 302 8.89 -31.24 -2.99
N VAL A 303 10.22 -31.43 -3.04
CA VAL A 303 11.07 -30.83 -4.08
C VAL A 303 10.73 -31.36 -5.48
N PRO A 304 10.69 -32.68 -5.75
CA PRO A 304 10.29 -33.18 -7.06
C PRO A 304 8.86 -32.80 -7.43
N ARG A 305 7.91 -32.89 -6.47
CA ARG A 305 6.51 -32.50 -6.70
C ARG A 305 6.39 -31.04 -7.14
N THR A 306 7.08 -30.14 -6.44
CA THR A 306 7.08 -28.70 -6.76
C THR A 306 7.74 -28.43 -8.11
N LEU A 307 8.84 -29.12 -8.43
CA LEU A 307 9.50 -29.00 -9.72
C LEU A 307 8.57 -29.42 -10.88
N LEU A 308 7.86 -30.54 -10.74
CA LEU A 308 6.86 -30.99 -11.72
C LEU A 308 5.71 -29.99 -11.86
N ALA A 309 5.19 -29.47 -10.74
CA ALA A 309 4.12 -28.47 -10.75
C ALA A 309 4.55 -27.17 -11.46
N LEU A 310 5.79 -26.72 -11.26
CA LEU A 310 6.34 -25.56 -11.94
C LEU A 310 6.62 -25.82 -13.43
N ASP A 311 7.07 -27.02 -13.81
CA ASP A 311 7.28 -27.38 -15.23
C ASP A 311 5.97 -27.42 -16.03
N ALA A 312 4.88 -27.84 -15.37
CA ALA A 312 3.54 -27.86 -15.94
C ALA A 312 2.89 -26.46 -16.05
N PHE A 313 3.40 -25.46 -15.33
CA PHE A 313 2.82 -24.12 -15.29
C PHE A 313 3.26 -23.27 -16.47
N ASP A 314 2.33 -22.49 -17.05
CA ASP A 314 2.63 -21.63 -18.21
C ASP A 314 3.62 -20.51 -17.85
N THR A 315 4.66 -20.36 -18.67
CA THR A 315 5.75 -19.40 -18.41
C THR A 315 5.27 -17.95 -18.47
N ASN A 316 4.39 -17.61 -19.41
CA ASN A 316 3.86 -16.25 -19.52
C ASN A 316 2.96 -15.94 -18.33
N PHE A 317 2.10 -16.88 -17.93
CA PHE A 317 1.22 -16.70 -16.79
C PHE A 317 2.00 -16.52 -15.48
N ALA A 318 3.08 -17.29 -15.30
CA ALA A 318 3.99 -17.10 -14.16
C ALA A 318 4.64 -15.72 -14.17
N LEU A 319 5.16 -15.26 -15.32
CA LEU A 319 5.70 -13.92 -15.48
C LEU A 319 4.66 -12.84 -15.18
N PHE A 320 3.42 -13.01 -15.63
CA PHE A 320 2.36 -12.03 -15.42
C PHE A 320 1.99 -11.91 -13.93
N ARG A 321 1.97 -13.02 -13.20
CA ARG A 321 1.80 -13.01 -11.74
C ARG A 321 2.95 -12.28 -11.04
N LEU A 322 4.19 -12.57 -11.41
CA LEU A 322 5.37 -11.88 -10.86
C LEU A 322 5.32 -10.36 -11.10
N ARG A 323 4.96 -9.95 -12.32
CA ARG A 323 4.84 -8.54 -12.72
C ARG A 323 3.73 -7.84 -11.96
N ASN A 324 2.54 -8.44 -11.89
CA ASN A 324 1.41 -7.88 -11.14
C ASN A 324 1.73 -7.74 -9.65
N ALA A 325 2.41 -8.72 -9.05
CA ALA A 325 2.74 -8.71 -7.62
C ALA A 325 3.62 -7.51 -7.20
N ILE A 326 4.43 -6.97 -8.13
CA ILE A 326 5.27 -5.78 -7.88
C ILE A 326 4.68 -4.48 -8.46
N GLY A 327 3.44 -4.50 -8.96
CA GLY A 327 2.74 -3.32 -9.48
C GLY A 327 3.03 -2.98 -10.94
N LEU A 328 3.67 -3.87 -11.69
CA LEU A 328 3.77 -3.73 -13.14
C LEU A 328 2.52 -4.28 -13.82
N GLU A 329 2.22 -3.78 -15.01
CA GLU A 329 1.20 -4.37 -15.89
C GLU A 329 1.52 -5.87 -16.09
N ALA A 330 0.55 -6.72 -15.75
CA ALA A 330 0.64 -8.18 -15.80
C ALA A 330 1.27 -8.65 -17.11
N ASN A 331 0.57 -8.43 -18.23
CA ASN A 331 1.15 -8.67 -19.55
C ASN A 331 1.90 -7.41 -20.03
N PRO A 332 3.22 -7.48 -20.34
CA PRO A 332 3.99 -6.34 -20.82
C PRO A 332 3.44 -5.73 -22.12
N ASN A 333 2.71 -6.51 -22.93
CA ASN A 333 2.13 -6.08 -24.20
C ASN A 333 0.72 -5.48 -24.06
N ALA A 334 0.07 -5.58 -22.89
CA ALA A 334 -1.32 -5.15 -22.71
C ALA A 334 -1.54 -3.68 -23.08
N LYS A 335 -0.59 -2.80 -22.76
CA LYS A 335 -0.65 -1.38 -23.14
C LYS A 335 -0.65 -1.20 -24.66
N ALA A 336 0.29 -1.85 -25.36
CA ALA A 336 0.39 -1.73 -26.82
C ALA A 336 -0.88 -2.26 -27.52
N ILE A 337 -1.46 -3.34 -26.98
CA ILE A 337 -2.73 -3.89 -27.46
C ILE A 337 -3.88 -2.89 -27.23
N ARG A 338 -3.99 -2.28 -26.04
CA ARG A 338 -5.01 -1.25 -25.75
C ARG A 338 -4.87 -0.04 -26.67
N ASP A 339 -3.66 0.46 -26.86
CA ASP A 339 -3.39 1.62 -27.72
C ASP A 339 -3.77 1.34 -29.19
N TYR A 340 -3.46 0.13 -29.68
CA TYR A 340 -3.87 -0.32 -31.00
C TYR A 340 -5.39 -0.38 -31.13
N ILE A 341 -6.09 -0.99 -30.16
CA ILE A 341 -7.55 -1.10 -30.20
C ILE A 341 -8.21 0.29 -30.20
N LEU A 342 -7.75 1.21 -29.34
CA LEU A 342 -8.29 2.57 -29.24
C LEU A 342 -8.11 3.42 -30.50
N THR A 343 -7.15 3.08 -31.36
CA THR A 343 -6.84 3.81 -32.59
C THR A 343 -7.27 3.07 -33.86
N THR A 344 -7.76 1.84 -33.72
CA THR A 344 -8.23 1.01 -34.83
C THR A 344 -9.73 1.11 -34.98
N LYS A 345 -10.21 1.31 -36.21
CA LYS A 345 -11.64 1.27 -36.52
C LYS A 345 -12.11 -0.19 -36.51
N ALA A 346 -12.81 -0.60 -35.45
CA ALA A 346 -13.47 -1.89 -35.38
C ALA A 346 -14.81 -1.92 -36.14
N ALA A 347 -15.18 -3.09 -36.65
CA ALA A 347 -16.54 -3.39 -37.07
C ALA A 347 -17.42 -3.73 -35.85
N ASP A 348 -18.73 -3.62 -36.02
CA ASP A 348 -19.68 -3.95 -34.95
C ASP A 348 -19.72 -5.47 -34.72
N VAL A 349 -19.75 -5.89 -33.46
CA VAL A 349 -19.89 -7.31 -33.06
C VAL A 349 -21.32 -7.83 -33.33
N LEU A 350 -22.30 -6.94 -33.33
CA LEU A 350 -23.69 -7.22 -33.67
C LEU A 350 -24.05 -6.55 -35.01
N ARG A 351 -25.20 -6.90 -35.58
CA ARG A 351 -25.65 -6.39 -36.89
C ARG A 351 -25.75 -4.85 -36.97
N ALA A 352 -26.06 -4.19 -35.85
CA ALA A 352 -26.08 -2.74 -35.74
C ALA A 352 -25.18 -2.29 -34.58
N PRO A 353 -24.65 -1.06 -34.61
CA PRO A 353 -23.77 -0.58 -33.56
C PRO A 353 -24.52 -0.48 -32.24
N LEU A 354 -23.88 -0.97 -31.16
CA LEU A 354 -24.46 -0.92 -29.81
C LEU A 354 -24.83 0.50 -29.41
N SER A 355 -24.10 1.52 -29.83
CA SER A 355 -24.43 2.94 -29.57
C SER A 355 -25.80 3.37 -30.10
N SER A 356 -26.37 2.66 -31.09
CA SER A 356 -27.69 2.93 -31.67
C SER A 356 -28.83 2.08 -31.09
N MET A 357 -28.53 1.03 -30.34
CA MET A 357 -29.51 0.10 -29.77
C MET A 357 -30.03 0.55 -28.40
N ASN A 358 -31.29 0.22 -28.09
CA ASN A 358 -31.82 0.27 -26.74
C ASN A 358 -31.25 -0.87 -25.91
N LYS A 359 -30.79 -0.56 -24.70
CA LYS A 359 -30.06 -1.51 -23.84
C LYS A 359 -30.75 -1.63 -22.49
N THR A 360 -30.74 -2.83 -21.96
CA THR A 360 -30.96 -3.07 -20.53
C THR A 360 -29.75 -3.83 -19.97
N TYR A 361 -29.45 -3.64 -18.68
CA TYR A 361 -28.26 -4.24 -18.07
C TYR A 361 -28.69 -5.36 -17.13
N ILE A 362 -27.97 -6.47 -17.18
CA ILE A 362 -28.16 -7.62 -16.29
C ILE A 362 -27.00 -7.64 -15.31
N ASN A 363 -27.29 -7.32 -14.05
CA ASN A 363 -26.35 -7.41 -12.94
C ASN A 363 -26.64 -8.66 -12.10
N TRP A 364 -25.97 -9.75 -12.39
CA TRP A 364 -25.97 -11.03 -11.67
C TRP A 364 -25.01 -11.06 -10.48
N SER A 365 -24.58 -9.90 -9.97
CA SER A 365 -23.75 -9.89 -8.77
C SER A 365 -24.47 -10.41 -7.53
N PHE A 366 -23.69 -10.92 -6.57
CA PHE A 366 -24.20 -11.35 -5.26
C PHE A 366 -25.02 -10.28 -4.52
N ASP A 367 -24.83 -9.00 -4.86
CA ASP A 367 -25.52 -7.87 -4.24
C ASP A 367 -26.89 -7.57 -4.89
N ASN A 368 -27.32 -8.35 -5.90
CA ASN A 368 -28.55 -8.14 -6.65
C ASN A 368 -29.38 -9.45 -6.82
N PRO A 369 -30.08 -9.92 -5.77
CA PRO A 369 -30.80 -11.19 -5.80
C PRO A 369 -32.06 -11.18 -6.68
N ASP A 370 -32.68 -10.01 -6.89
CA ASP A 370 -33.99 -9.86 -7.53
C ASP A 370 -33.91 -9.68 -9.07
N ILE A 371 -32.79 -10.06 -9.69
CA ILE A 371 -32.53 -9.89 -11.12
C ILE A 371 -32.99 -11.10 -11.94
N ALA A 372 -33.44 -10.87 -13.18
CA ALA A 372 -33.81 -11.91 -14.14
C ALA A 372 -32.64 -12.89 -14.43
N ARG A 373 -32.89 -14.20 -14.40
CA ARG A 373 -31.86 -15.25 -14.59
C ARG A 373 -32.25 -16.30 -15.62
N THR A 374 -33.54 -16.55 -15.82
CA THR A 374 -34.04 -17.49 -16.84
C THR A 374 -34.24 -16.80 -18.18
N THR A 375 -34.26 -17.58 -19.27
CA THR A 375 -34.55 -17.09 -20.62
C THR A 375 -35.88 -16.31 -20.66
N GLU A 376 -36.92 -16.85 -20.03
CA GLU A 376 -38.26 -16.24 -19.98
C GLU A 376 -38.27 -14.90 -19.23
N GLU A 377 -37.58 -14.80 -18.10
CA GLU A 377 -37.47 -13.55 -17.34
C GLU A 377 -36.68 -12.47 -18.08
N ILE A 378 -35.62 -12.86 -18.79
CA ILE A 378 -34.80 -11.93 -19.58
C ILE A 378 -35.59 -11.40 -20.78
N GLU A 379 -36.31 -12.28 -21.49
CA GLU A 379 -37.19 -11.88 -22.59
C GLU A 379 -38.29 -10.92 -22.10
N ALA A 380 -38.92 -11.21 -20.95
CA ALA A 380 -39.90 -10.33 -20.34
C ALA A 380 -39.31 -8.97 -19.93
N LEU A 381 -38.08 -8.94 -19.41
CA LEU A 381 -37.37 -7.70 -19.07
C LEU A 381 -37.07 -6.87 -20.32
N MET A 382 -36.61 -7.50 -21.40
CA MET A 382 -36.35 -6.83 -22.68
C MET A 382 -37.63 -6.23 -23.25
N GLU A 383 -38.75 -6.97 -23.23
CA GLU A 383 -40.06 -6.47 -23.66
C GLU A 383 -40.51 -5.28 -22.81
N ALA A 384 -40.41 -5.38 -21.49
CA ALA A 384 -40.83 -4.32 -20.56
C ALA A 384 -40.02 -3.03 -20.69
N THR A 385 -38.72 -3.15 -21.03
CA THR A 385 -37.81 -2.00 -21.18
C THR A 385 -37.69 -1.50 -22.61
N GLY A 386 -38.23 -2.24 -23.59
CA GLY A 386 -38.04 -1.96 -25.02
C GLY A 386 -36.58 -2.12 -25.48
N ALA A 387 -35.81 -3.00 -24.82
CA ALA A 387 -34.40 -3.22 -25.12
C ALA A 387 -34.20 -4.15 -26.32
N ASP A 388 -33.27 -3.80 -27.20
CA ASP A 388 -32.84 -4.64 -28.33
C ASP A 388 -31.80 -5.68 -27.89
N VAL A 389 -31.05 -5.38 -26.83
CA VAL A 389 -29.93 -6.17 -26.32
C VAL A 389 -29.81 -6.04 -24.80
N THR A 390 -29.43 -7.13 -24.13
CA THR A 390 -29.03 -7.09 -22.73
C THR A 390 -27.50 -7.08 -22.58
N ILE A 391 -26.99 -6.33 -21.60
CA ILE A 391 -25.55 -6.21 -21.34
C ILE A 391 -25.21 -6.78 -19.97
N GLY A 392 -24.36 -7.81 -19.92
CA GLY A 392 -23.71 -8.30 -18.71
C GLY A 392 -22.36 -7.59 -18.47
N TYR A 393 -21.95 -7.47 -17.21
CA TYR A 393 -20.80 -6.62 -16.86
C TYR A 393 -19.47 -7.36 -16.88
N TYR A 394 -18.42 -6.67 -17.33
CA TYR A 394 -17.03 -7.05 -17.14
C TYR A 394 -16.58 -6.83 -15.71
N CYS A 395 -15.74 -7.74 -15.19
CA CYS A 395 -15.27 -7.77 -13.80
C CYS A 395 -16.40 -7.82 -12.76
N GLU A 396 -17.49 -8.51 -13.09
CA GLU A 396 -18.65 -8.69 -12.22
C GLU A 396 -18.51 -9.94 -11.34
N ASN A 397 -18.69 -9.79 -10.02
CA ASN A 397 -18.66 -10.91 -9.08
C ASN A 397 -20.02 -11.63 -9.03
N ARG A 398 -20.21 -12.68 -9.82
CA ARG A 398 -21.54 -13.29 -9.99
C ARG A 398 -21.79 -14.50 -9.08
N ASP A 399 -23.05 -14.67 -8.69
CA ASP A 399 -23.53 -15.81 -7.88
C ASP A 399 -24.08 -16.99 -8.71
N VAL A 400 -24.11 -16.83 -10.03
CA VAL A 400 -24.67 -17.82 -10.98
C VAL A 400 -23.72 -18.96 -11.33
N TYR A 401 -22.42 -18.85 -11.02
CA TYR A 401 -21.44 -19.92 -11.26
C TYR A 401 -21.56 -21.00 -10.19
N GLN A 402 -22.32 -22.06 -10.48
CA GLN A 402 -22.62 -23.17 -9.58
C GLN A 402 -22.02 -24.49 -10.10
N GLY A 403 -21.48 -25.32 -9.21
CA GLY A 403 -20.88 -26.62 -9.55
C GLY A 403 -19.54 -26.88 -8.84
N ASP A 404 -19.08 -28.14 -8.88
CA ASP A 404 -17.85 -28.58 -8.20
C ASP A 404 -16.60 -27.81 -8.66
N ALA A 405 -16.60 -27.31 -9.91
CA ALA A 405 -15.49 -26.56 -10.51
C ALA A 405 -15.36 -25.08 -10.05
N TYR A 406 -16.34 -24.56 -9.29
CA TYR A 406 -16.43 -23.15 -8.93
C TYR A 406 -16.43 -22.88 -7.42
N ASN A 407 -16.70 -23.90 -6.57
CA ASN A 407 -16.77 -23.85 -5.10
C ASN A 407 -16.81 -22.42 -4.52
N THR A 408 -17.97 -21.77 -4.59
CA THR A 408 -18.15 -20.31 -4.40
C THR A 408 -17.74 -19.80 -3.01
N THR A 409 -17.60 -20.71 -2.04
CA THR A 409 -17.16 -20.43 -0.66
C THR A 409 -15.64 -20.35 -0.51
N SER A 410 -14.87 -20.85 -1.49
CA SER A 410 -13.41 -20.80 -1.46
C SER A 410 -12.88 -19.38 -1.72
N PRO A 411 -11.80 -18.93 -1.04
CA PRO A 411 -11.07 -17.72 -1.42
C PRO A 411 -10.54 -17.75 -2.86
N SER A 412 -10.23 -18.93 -3.40
CA SER A 412 -9.79 -19.14 -4.78
C SER A 412 -10.94 -19.34 -5.78
N ALA A 413 -12.19 -19.17 -5.35
CA ALA A 413 -13.36 -19.34 -6.22
C ALA A 413 -13.28 -18.41 -7.43
N ARG A 414 -13.52 -18.96 -8.61
CA ARG A 414 -13.57 -18.21 -9.87
C ARG A 414 -14.98 -17.67 -10.09
N THR A 415 -15.21 -16.43 -9.68
CA THR A 415 -16.56 -15.81 -9.74
C THR A 415 -16.59 -14.47 -10.45
N PHE A 416 -15.43 -13.90 -10.80
CA PHE A 416 -15.35 -12.60 -11.48
C PHE A 416 -15.38 -12.76 -13.00
N HIS A 417 -16.46 -12.32 -13.64
CA HIS A 417 -16.65 -12.44 -15.07
C HIS A 417 -15.60 -11.64 -15.88
N LEU A 418 -14.99 -12.26 -16.89
CA LEU A 418 -13.85 -11.70 -17.63
C LEU A 418 -14.18 -11.15 -19.03
N GLY A 419 -15.44 -11.27 -19.46
CA GLY A 419 -15.93 -10.73 -20.72
C GLY A 419 -17.07 -9.73 -20.53
N VAL A 420 -17.81 -9.47 -21.61
CA VAL A 420 -19.09 -8.78 -21.62
C VAL A 420 -20.06 -9.71 -22.32
N ASP A 421 -21.20 -9.97 -21.68
CA ASP A 421 -22.25 -10.79 -22.27
C ASP A 421 -23.22 -9.90 -23.03
N LEU A 422 -23.49 -10.26 -24.28
CA LEU A 422 -24.46 -9.61 -25.15
C LEU A 422 -25.64 -10.56 -25.37
N GLY A 423 -26.78 -10.29 -24.74
CA GLY A 423 -27.98 -11.12 -24.83
C GLY A 423 -28.95 -10.63 -25.91
N MET A 424 -29.33 -11.53 -26.81
CA MET A 424 -30.35 -11.35 -27.85
C MET A 424 -31.01 -12.72 -28.13
N PRO A 425 -32.15 -12.78 -28.85
CA PRO A 425 -32.78 -14.06 -29.18
C PRO A 425 -31.82 -15.04 -29.88
N ALA A 426 -31.95 -16.33 -29.58
CA ALA A 426 -31.14 -17.39 -30.19
C ALA A 426 -31.18 -17.30 -31.73
N GLY A 427 -30.04 -17.51 -32.38
CA GLY A 427 -29.88 -17.34 -33.82
C GLY A 427 -29.44 -15.92 -34.26
N SER A 428 -29.39 -14.95 -33.34
CA SER A 428 -28.82 -13.62 -33.62
C SER A 428 -27.38 -13.71 -34.09
N GLU A 429 -27.03 -12.94 -35.12
CA GLU A 429 -25.72 -13.01 -35.79
C GLU A 429 -24.63 -12.23 -35.06
N VAL A 430 -23.45 -12.83 -34.96
CA VAL A 430 -22.26 -12.28 -34.31
C VAL A 430 -21.13 -12.15 -35.31
N PHE A 431 -20.49 -11.00 -35.35
CA PHE A 431 -19.51 -10.62 -36.37
C PHE A 431 -18.12 -10.35 -35.77
N ALA A 432 -17.08 -10.53 -36.58
CA ALA A 432 -15.71 -10.27 -36.17
C ALA A 432 -15.47 -8.75 -36.14
N PRO A 433 -15.04 -8.17 -35.01
CA PRO A 433 -14.79 -6.73 -34.93
C PRO A 433 -13.50 -6.32 -35.66
N LEU A 434 -12.56 -7.25 -35.82
CA LEU A 434 -11.24 -7.04 -36.41
C LEU A 434 -10.89 -8.20 -37.33
N ASP A 435 -9.97 -7.96 -38.27
CA ASP A 435 -9.34 -9.03 -39.03
C ASP A 435 -8.65 -10.00 -38.07
N GLY A 436 -8.91 -11.29 -38.24
CA GLY A 436 -8.39 -12.33 -37.38
C GLY A 436 -8.27 -13.68 -38.06
N VAL A 437 -7.67 -14.63 -37.35
CA VAL A 437 -7.51 -16.01 -37.78
C VAL A 437 -8.10 -16.91 -36.70
N ILE A 438 -8.92 -17.90 -37.06
CA ILE A 438 -9.40 -18.90 -36.11
C ILE A 438 -8.20 -19.65 -35.54
N GLU A 439 -7.92 -19.48 -34.26
CA GLU A 439 -6.80 -20.12 -33.56
C GLU A 439 -7.28 -21.40 -32.86
N ILE A 440 -8.42 -21.31 -32.17
CA ILE A 440 -9.00 -22.39 -31.36
C ILE A 440 -10.52 -22.35 -31.54
N PHE A 441 -11.15 -23.52 -31.62
CA PHE A 441 -12.60 -23.66 -31.41
C PHE A 441 -12.90 -25.01 -30.76
N ASN A 442 -13.97 -25.08 -29.98
CA ASN A 442 -14.43 -26.31 -29.35
C ASN A 442 -15.95 -26.29 -29.07
N ASN A 443 -16.52 -27.42 -28.67
CA ASN A 443 -17.84 -27.48 -28.05
C ASN A 443 -17.69 -27.93 -26.58
N ASN A 444 -17.69 -26.97 -25.65
CA ASN A 444 -17.56 -27.22 -24.22
C ASN A 444 -18.92 -27.64 -23.65
N ALA A 445 -19.25 -28.94 -23.75
CA ALA A 445 -20.57 -29.48 -23.41
C ALA A 445 -20.84 -29.67 -21.90
N THR A 446 -19.91 -29.30 -21.02
CA THR A 446 -20.10 -29.37 -19.56
C THR A 446 -21.17 -28.38 -19.12
N HIS A 447 -22.06 -28.78 -18.21
CA HIS A 447 -23.12 -27.88 -17.71
C HIS A 447 -22.53 -26.58 -17.16
N LEU A 448 -23.08 -25.44 -17.59
CA LEU A 448 -22.66 -24.07 -17.27
C LEU A 448 -21.27 -23.65 -17.79
N ASP A 449 -20.67 -24.39 -18.71
CA ASP A 449 -19.48 -23.98 -19.50
C ASP A 449 -19.91 -23.13 -20.72
N TYR A 450 -19.02 -22.94 -21.70
CA TYR A 450 -19.26 -22.08 -22.87
C TYR A 450 -20.20 -22.66 -23.94
N GLY A 451 -20.42 -23.98 -24.00
CA GLY A 451 -20.96 -24.60 -25.22
C GLY A 451 -20.02 -24.38 -26.41
N PRO A 452 -20.54 -24.18 -27.64
CA PRO A 452 -19.71 -23.82 -28.80
C PRO A 452 -18.96 -22.50 -28.61
N VAL A 453 -17.63 -22.56 -28.73
CA VAL A 453 -16.71 -21.44 -28.52
C VAL A 453 -15.70 -21.35 -29.68
N VAL A 454 -15.36 -20.12 -30.09
CA VAL A 454 -14.31 -19.84 -31.07
C VAL A 454 -13.44 -18.66 -30.62
N VAL A 455 -12.14 -18.78 -30.87
CA VAL A 455 -11.12 -17.80 -30.52
C VAL A 455 -10.42 -17.32 -31.78
N LEU A 456 -10.44 -16.02 -32.02
CA LEU A 456 -9.76 -15.38 -33.14
C LEU A 456 -8.46 -14.74 -32.65
N ARG A 457 -7.34 -15.06 -33.29
CA ARG A 457 -6.07 -14.36 -33.09
C ARG A 457 -5.97 -13.16 -34.03
N HIS A 458 -5.68 -12.01 -33.45
CA HIS A 458 -5.41 -10.74 -34.11
C HIS A 458 -3.93 -10.36 -33.98
N LYS A 459 -3.52 -9.29 -34.67
CA LYS A 459 -2.20 -8.69 -34.53
C LYS A 459 -2.33 -7.18 -34.53
N THR A 460 -1.55 -6.51 -33.67
CA THR A 460 -1.37 -5.06 -33.75
C THR A 460 -0.59 -4.69 -35.01
N THR A 461 -0.46 -3.39 -35.31
CA THR A 461 0.42 -2.88 -36.39
C THR A 461 1.89 -3.29 -36.20
N GLU A 462 2.32 -3.55 -34.97
CA GLU A 462 3.67 -3.99 -34.63
C GLU A 462 3.82 -5.52 -34.62
N GLY A 463 2.75 -6.25 -34.95
CA GLY A 463 2.76 -7.71 -35.03
C GLY A 463 2.55 -8.41 -33.68
N ILE A 464 2.23 -7.67 -32.61
CA ILE A 464 1.95 -8.23 -31.29
C ILE A 464 0.60 -8.97 -31.34
N PRO A 465 0.55 -10.27 -30.99
CA PRO A 465 -0.68 -11.03 -31.00
C PRO A 465 -1.59 -10.66 -29.82
N PHE A 466 -2.89 -10.73 -30.06
CA PHE A 466 -3.94 -10.69 -29.04
C PHE A 466 -5.16 -11.47 -29.57
N TRP A 467 -6.15 -11.75 -28.74
CA TRP A 467 -7.27 -12.63 -29.10
C TRP A 467 -8.62 -12.03 -28.73
N SER A 468 -9.65 -12.42 -29.50
CA SER A 468 -11.04 -12.30 -29.09
C SER A 468 -11.66 -13.68 -28.96
N LEU A 469 -12.45 -13.89 -27.91
CA LEU A 469 -13.18 -15.13 -27.65
C LEU A 469 -14.67 -14.87 -27.75
N PHE A 470 -15.37 -15.77 -28.43
CA PHE A 470 -16.82 -15.79 -28.59
C PHE A 470 -17.36 -17.12 -28.06
N GLY A 471 -17.97 -17.10 -26.88
CA GLY A 471 -18.64 -18.26 -26.29
C GLY A 471 -20.15 -18.24 -26.47
N HIS A 472 -20.83 -19.33 -26.11
CA HIS A 472 -22.28 -19.48 -26.16
C HIS A 472 -22.87 -19.31 -27.57
N LEU A 473 -22.17 -19.86 -28.57
CA LEU A 473 -22.62 -19.87 -29.97
C LEU A 473 -23.46 -21.12 -30.28
N SER A 474 -24.20 -21.08 -31.37
CA SER A 474 -24.98 -22.24 -31.86
C SER A 474 -24.05 -23.28 -32.50
N ILE A 475 -24.38 -24.55 -32.32
CA ILE A 475 -23.69 -25.70 -32.94
C ILE A 475 -23.66 -25.57 -34.47
N ASP A 476 -24.69 -24.96 -35.06
CA ASP A 476 -24.79 -24.72 -36.51
C ASP A 476 -23.72 -23.76 -37.04
N SER A 477 -23.02 -23.03 -36.16
CA SER A 477 -21.90 -22.16 -36.52
C SER A 477 -20.60 -22.94 -36.75
N MET A 478 -20.43 -24.08 -36.06
CA MET A 478 -19.18 -24.83 -36.01
C MET A 478 -18.70 -25.40 -37.36
N PRO A 479 -19.57 -25.91 -38.26
CA PRO A 479 -19.11 -26.47 -39.54
C PRO A 479 -18.36 -25.48 -40.43
N ALA A 480 -18.51 -24.18 -40.18
CA ALA A 480 -17.80 -23.13 -40.91
C ALA A 480 -16.43 -22.79 -40.29
N TRP A 481 -16.05 -23.36 -39.16
CA TRP A 481 -14.79 -23.10 -38.47
C TRP A 481 -13.70 -24.09 -38.87
N GLU A 482 -12.51 -23.56 -39.11
CA GLU A 482 -11.31 -24.33 -39.44
C GLU A 482 -10.10 -23.58 -38.85
N ILE A 483 -9.21 -24.27 -38.13
CA ILE A 483 -8.01 -23.65 -37.57
C ILE A 483 -7.17 -23.07 -38.70
N GLY A 484 -6.75 -21.82 -38.58
CA GLY A 484 -5.99 -21.10 -39.61
C GLY A 484 -6.86 -20.33 -40.61
N LYS A 485 -8.19 -20.48 -40.58
CA LYS A 485 -9.10 -19.72 -41.45
C LYS A 485 -9.09 -18.23 -41.10
N GLU A 486 -8.86 -17.39 -42.10
CA GLU A 486 -9.00 -15.94 -41.96
C GLU A 486 -10.48 -15.52 -41.90
N ILE A 487 -10.79 -14.60 -40.99
CA ILE A 487 -12.07 -13.91 -40.88
C ILE A 487 -11.78 -12.40 -40.92
N LYS A 488 -12.38 -11.68 -41.86
CA LYS A 488 -12.23 -10.22 -41.99
C LYS A 488 -13.19 -9.48 -41.07
N ALA A 489 -12.83 -8.28 -40.66
CA ALA A 489 -13.71 -7.39 -39.89
C ALA A 489 -15.08 -7.25 -40.60
N GLY A 490 -16.15 -7.43 -39.84
CA GLY A 490 -17.54 -7.42 -40.32
C GLY A 490 -18.02 -8.75 -40.94
N GLN A 491 -17.20 -9.79 -41.00
CA GLN A 491 -17.65 -11.13 -41.41
C GLN A 491 -18.32 -11.88 -40.26
N LEU A 492 -19.27 -12.75 -40.61
CA LEU A 492 -20.00 -13.59 -39.66
C LEU A 492 -19.04 -14.58 -39.00
N VAL A 493 -19.01 -14.56 -37.66
CA VAL A 493 -18.29 -15.54 -36.83
C VAL A 493 -19.20 -16.71 -36.51
N GLY A 494 -20.44 -16.42 -36.12
CA GLY A 494 -21.43 -17.43 -35.73
C GLY A 494 -22.77 -16.80 -35.36
N ARG A 495 -23.63 -17.58 -34.71
CA ARG A 495 -24.92 -17.15 -34.18
C ARG A 495 -25.04 -17.52 -32.71
N MET A 496 -25.81 -16.74 -31.93
CA MET A 496 -26.09 -17.04 -30.52
C MET A 496 -26.80 -18.40 -30.38
N GLY A 497 -26.32 -19.23 -29.45
CA GLY A 497 -26.89 -20.54 -29.17
C GLY A 497 -28.20 -20.48 -28.38
N LYS A 498 -28.97 -21.56 -28.44
CA LYS A 498 -30.11 -21.81 -27.55
C LYS A 498 -29.60 -22.19 -26.16
N GLU A 499 -30.45 -22.10 -25.15
CA GLU A 499 -30.10 -22.48 -23.76
C GLU A 499 -29.51 -23.89 -23.64
N THR A 500 -30.02 -24.85 -24.41
CA THR A 500 -29.49 -26.23 -24.46
C THR A 500 -28.11 -26.34 -25.10
N GLU A 501 -27.77 -25.44 -26.04
CA GLU A 501 -26.45 -25.37 -26.69
C GLU A 501 -25.46 -24.61 -25.80
N ASN A 502 -25.95 -23.58 -25.10
CA ASN A 502 -25.22 -22.80 -24.10
C ASN A 502 -25.18 -23.51 -22.73
N VAL A 503 -25.43 -24.82 -22.70
CA VAL A 503 -25.26 -25.70 -21.54
C VAL A 503 -25.94 -25.22 -20.25
N GLY A 504 -27.10 -24.57 -20.38
CA GLY A 504 -27.92 -24.07 -19.27
C GLY A 504 -27.92 -22.56 -19.10
N TRP A 505 -27.16 -21.82 -19.91
CA TRP A 505 -27.22 -20.36 -19.91
C TRP A 505 -28.26 -19.81 -20.89
N PRO A 506 -28.99 -18.72 -20.57
CA PRO A 506 -29.88 -18.06 -21.51
C PRO A 506 -29.18 -17.66 -22.83
N PRO A 507 -29.91 -17.45 -23.94
CA PRO A 507 -29.33 -17.02 -25.21
C PRO A 507 -28.53 -15.70 -25.09
N HIS A 508 -27.21 -15.79 -25.23
CA HIS A 508 -26.29 -14.65 -25.28
C HIS A 508 -24.99 -15.07 -25.95
N THR A 509 -24.12 -14.10 -26.24
CA THR A 509 -22.70 -14.37 -26.57
C THR A 509 -21.81 -13.77 -25.50
N HIS A 510 -20.90 -14.60 -24.99
CA HIS A 510 -19.80 -14.13 -24.16
C HIS A 510 -18.69 -13.59 -25.05
N PHE A 511 -18.41 -12.29 -24.96
CA PHE A 511 -17.34 -11.64 -25.73
C PHE A 511 -16.20 -11.21 -24.81
N GLN A 512 -15.00 -11.72 -25.06
CA GLN A 512 -13.82 -11.49 -24.23
C GLN A 512 -12.61 -11.08 -25.07
N LEU A 513 -11.79 -10.16 -24.56
CA LEU A 513 -10.55 -9.71 -25.21
C LEU A 513 -9.34 -10.15 -24.38
N LEU A 514 -8.46 -10.95 -24.98
CA LEU A 514 -7.32 -11.56 -24.29
C LEU A 514 -6.00 -11.06 -24.87
N THR A 515 -5.06 -10.74 -24.00
CA THR A 515 -3.69 -10.34 -24.35
C THR A 515 -2.74 -11.52 -24.48
N ASP A 516 -3.13 -12.68 -23.96
CA ASP A 516 -2.43 -13.96 -23.99
C ASP A 516 -3.43 -15.08 -23.66
N LEU A 517 -3.14 -16.31 -24.07
CA LEU A 517 -3.94 -17.50 -23.74
C LEU A 517 -3.41 -18.23 -22.50
N CYS A 518 -2.25 -17.84 -21.96
CA CYS A 518 -1.65 -18.35 -20.73
C CYS A 518 -1.53 -19.88 -20.71
N GLY A 519 -1.26 -20.49 -21.87
CA GLY A 519 -1.15 -21.95 -22.01
C GLY A 519 -2.45 -22.74 -21.78
N MET A 520 -3.61 -22.09 -21.66
CA MET A 520 -4.87 -22.72 -21.25
C MET A 520 -5.54 -23.57 -22.34
N GLY A 521 -5.05 -23.52 -23.58
CA GLY A 521 -5.59 -24.31 -24.68
C GLY A 521 -7.09 -24.06 -24.91
N ILE A 522 -7.90 -25.11 -24.81
CA ILE A 522 -9.36 -25.06 -25.00
C ILE A 522 -10.13 -24.65 -23.73
N ASP A 523 -9.46 -24.59 -22.57
CA ASP A 523 -10.06 -24.32 -21.26
C ASP A 523 -9.78 -22.88 -20.80
N ILE A 524 -9.96 -21.91 -21.71
CA ILE A 524 -9.72 -20.48 -21.43
C ILE A 524 -10.70 -19.98 -20.38
N TYR A 525 -10.20 -19.29 -19.35
CA TYR A 525 -11.04 -18.80 -18.26
C TYR A 525 -11.95 -17.66 -18.69
N GLY A 526 -13.27 -17.87 -18.57
CA GLY A 526 -14.29 -16.80 -18.60
C GLY A 526 -14.52 -16.12 -17.25
N VAL A 527 -13.93 -16.66 -16.20
CA VAL A 527 -14.03 -16.16 -14.82
C VAL A 527 -12.69 -16.20 -14.11
N ALA A 528 -12.37 -15.13 -13.39
CA ALA A 528 -11.17 -14.99 -12.57
C ALA A 528 -11.41 -15.36 -11.09
N PRO A 529 -10.36 -15.85 -10.40
CA PRO A 529 -10.31 -15.92 -8.95
C PRO A 529 -10.51 -14.54 -8.31
N LYS A 530 -11.21 -14.50 -7.16
CA LYS A 530 -11.51 -13.27 -6.42
C LYS A 530 -10.28 -12.46 -6.02
N ASP A 531 -9.15 -13.12 -5.79
CA ASP A 531 -7.92 -12.49 -5.32
C ASP A 531 -6.90 -12.19 -6.44
N GLU A 532 -7.24 -12.44 -7.71
CA GLU A 532 -6.37 -12.19 -8.86
C GLU A 532 -6.98 -11.20 -9.88
N ILE A 533 -7.97 -10.41 -9.48
CA ILE A 533 -8.70 -9.52 -10.40
C ILE A 533 -7.74 -8.52 -11.08
N SER A 534 -6.78 -7.94 -10.35
CA SER A 534 -5.79 -7.02 -10.93
C SER A 534 -4.96 -7.69 -12.03
N LEU A 535 -4.50 -8.92 -11.79
CA LEU A 535 -3.77 -9.74 -12.77
C LEU A 535 -4.62 -9.97 -14.02
N TRP A 536 -5.85 -10.43 -13.81
CA TRP A 536 -6.76 -10.78 -14.91
C TRP A 536 -7.25 -9.59 -15.71
N ARG A 537 -7.27 -8.37 -15.15
CA ARG A 537 -7.56 -7.16 -15.94
C ARG A 537 -6.46 -6.81 -16.94
N GLY A 538 -5.23 -7.26 -16.68
CA GLY A 538 -4.12 -7.16 -17.64
C GLY A 538 -4.09 -8.30 -18.66
N ILE A 539 -4.67 -9.46 -18.33
CA ILE A 539 -4.74 -10.63 -19.23
C ILE A 539 -5.98 -10.55 -20.12
N SER A 540 -7.15 -10.30 -19.53
CA SER A 540 -8.45 -10.14 -20.16
C SER A 540 -8.88 -8.68 -20.08
N LEU A 541 -8.72 -7.92 -21.17
CA LEU A 541 -9.03 -6.50 -21.23
C LEU A 541 -10.56 -6.27 -21.23
N ASN A 542 -11.00 -5.10 -20.73
CA ASN A 542 -12.40 -4.71 -20.81
C ASN A 542 -12.87 -4.70 -22.28
N PRO A 543 -13.83 -5.55 -22.67
CA PRO A 543 -14.30 -5.66 -24.06
C PRO A 543 -14.91 -4.38 -24.62
N ASN A 544 -15.30 -3.43 -23.76
CA ASN A 544 -15.82 -2.13 -24.19
C ASN A 544 -14.80 -1.26 -24.93
N LEU A 545 -13.51 -1.63 -24.91
CA LEU A 545 -12.51 -1.07 -25.82
C LEU A 545 -12.91 -1.23 -27.29
N ILE A 546 -13.71 -2.25 -27.63
CA ILE A 546 -14.21 -2.51 -28.99
C ILE A 546 -15.73 -2.30 -29.10
N LEU A 547 -16.50 -2.66 -28.07
CA LEU A 547 -17.97 -2.68 -28.16
C LEU A 547 -18.63 -1.29 -28.27
N GLY A 548 -17.94 -0.22 -27.84
CA GLY A 548 -18.46 1.15 -28.00
C GLY A 548 -19.74 1.45 -27.20
N ILE A 549 -19.95 0.77 -26.07
CA ILE A 549 -21.08 0.99 -25.16
C ILE A 549 -20.83 2.29 -24.38
N SER A 550 -21.77 3.23 -24.48
CA SER A 550 -21.63 4.59 -23.95
C SER A 550 -21.57 4.71 -22.43
N THR A 551 -22.03 3.70 -21.69
CA THR A 551 -22.13 3.73 -20.22
C THR A 551 -21.90 2.34 -19.61
N GLY A 552 -21.16 2.28 -18.50
CA GLY A 552 -21.27 1.21 -17.49
C GLY A 552 -21.06 -0.22 -17.96
N THR A 553 -19.89 -0.57 -18.50
CA THR A 553 -19.55 -1.97 -18.83
C THR A 553 -18.67 -2.66 -17.81
N ASP A 554 -18.06 -1.90 -16.90
CA ASP A 554 -17.22 -2.42 -15.81
C ASP A 554 -18.01 -2.39 -14.51
N ALA A 555 -18.12 -3.51 -13.81
CA ALA A 555 -18.78 -3.58 -12.51
C ALA A 555 -17.97 -2.92 -11.38
N HIS A 556 -16.73 -2.48 -11.64
CA HIS A 556 -15.81 -1.93 -10.65
C HIS A 556 -15.70 -2.82 -9.42
N ALA A 557 -15.18 -4.03 -9.66
CA ALA A 557 -14.99 -5.09 -8.67
C ALA A 557 -14.67 -4.57 -7.25
N LYS A 558 -15.52 -4.94 -6.29
CA LYS A 558 -15.23 -4.70 -4.86
C LYS A 558 -14.17 -5.69 -4.40
N LEU A 559 -12.99 -5.18 -4.10
CA LEU A 559 -11.88 -5.97 -3.57
C LEU A 559 -12.13 -6.30 -2.09
N ALA A 560 -11.64 -7.47 -1.67
CA ALA A 560 -11.58 -7.81 -0.25
C ALA A 560 -10.59 -6.89 0.48
N LYS A 561 -10.83 -6.67 1.78
CA LYS A 561 -10.05 -5.75 2.62
C LYS A 561 -8.54 -6.04 2.63
N ASP A 562 -8.15 -7.30 2.74
CA ASP A 562 -6.74 -7.69 2.75
C ASP A 562 -6.10 -7.48 1.36
N THR A 563 -6.82 -7.74 0.28
CA THR A 563 -6.40 -7.41 -1.08
C THR A 563 -6.26 -5.90 -1.25
N LEU A 564 -7.19 -5.08 -0.75
CA LEU A 564 -7.08 -3.61 -0.78
C LEU A 564 -5.84 -3.10 -0.03
N ARG A 565 -5.58 -3.63 1.16
CA ARG A 565 -4.39 -3.30 1.95
C ARG A 565 -3.12 -3.70 1.21
N SER A 566 -3.12 -4.87 0.58
CA SER A 566 -2.03 -5.37 -0.23
C SER A 566 -1.80 -4.46 -1.43
N GLU A 567 -2.77 -4.25 -2.30
CA GLU A 567 -2.66 -3.37 -3.48
C GLU A 567 -2.23 -1.95 -3.11
N ARG A 568 -2.75 -1.40 -1.99
CA ARG A 568 -2.33 -0.10 -1.48
C ARG A 568 -0.82 0.00 -1.26
N ARG A 569 -0.16 -1.04 -0.74
CA ARG A 569 1.31 -1.04 -0.51
C ARG A 569 2.12 -1.00 -1.80
N VAL A 570 1.51 -1.41 -2.91
CA VAL A 570 2.12 -1.46 -4.24
C VAL A 570 1.91 -0.14 -4.97
N VAL A 571 0.66 0.35 -5.01
CA VAL A 571 0.30 1.48 -5.87
C VAL A 571 0.43 2.83 -5.16
N LEU A 572 0.40 2.88 -3.82
CA LEU A 572 0.53 4.12 -3.04
C LEU A 572 1.85 4.15 -2.25
N SER A 573 2.37 5.37 -2.04
CA SER A 573 3.54 5.58 -1.19
C SER A 573 3.31 5.10 0.23
N GLN A 574 4.27 4.37 0.77
CA GLN A 574 4.25 3.90 2.15
C GLN A 574 4.42 5.02 3.19
N ASN A 575 4.74 6.25 2.75
CA ASN A 575 4.71 7.43 3.61
C ASN A 575 3.27 7.84 4.01
N LEU A 576 2.25 7.29 3.36
CA LEU A 576 0.84 7.53 3.69
C LEU A 576 0.35 6.52 4.73
N SER A 577 0.31 6.95 6.00
CA SER A 577 -0.09 6.09 7.12
C SER A 577 -1.56 5.64 7.04
N LEU A 578 -1.83 4.51 7.68
CA LEU A 578 -3.18 4.03 8.00
C LEU A 578 -3.37 4.14 9.52
N ASN A 579 -4.58 4.46 9.96
CA ASN A 579 -4.93 4.48 11.37
C ASN A 579 -5.26 3.07 11.86
N PHE A 580 -5.04 2.84 13.16
CA PHE A 580 -5.31 1.60 13.90
C PHE A 580 -4.42 0.41 13.52
N LYS A 581 -4.29 -0.56 14.43
CA LYS A 581 -3.53 -1.80 14.17
C LYS A 581 -4.14 -2.63 13.04
N LYS A 582 -5.47 -2.71 13.01
CA LYS A 582 -6.26 -3.30 11.92
C LYS A 582 -6.98 -2.17 11.19
N PRO A 583 -6.46 -1.69 10.05
CA PRO A 583 -7.06 -0.58 9.32
C PRO A 583 -8.54 -0.85 9.00
N LEU A 584 -9.38 0.19 9.03
CA LEU A 584 -10.79 0.08 8.62
C LEU A 584 -10.92 0.28 7.11
N GLN A 585 -11.85 -0.45 6.47
CA GLN A 585 -12.32 -0.14 5.13
C GLN A 585 -13.65 0.60 5.27
N ILE A 586 -13.66 1.89 4.93
CA ILE A 586 -14.85 2.73 5.05
C ILE A 586 -15.51 2.85 3.67
N ASN A 587 -16.77 2.45 3.57
CA ASN A 587 -17.52 2.46 2.31
C ASN A 587 -18.54 3.61 2.24
N ARG A 588 -18.95 4.15 3.39
CA ARG A 588 -20.01 5.16 3.47
C ARG A 588 -19.80 6.07 4.68
N GLY A 589 -20.30 7.30 4.59
CA GLY A 589 -20.42 8.21 5.72
C GLY A 589 -21.77 8.91 5.70
N GLU A 590 -22.33 9.17 6.88
CA GLU A 590 -23.61 9.86 7.06
C GLU A 590 -23.58 10.65 8.37
N GLY A 591 -23.80 11.96 8.29
CA GLY A 591 -23.82 12.81 9.46
C GLY A 591 -22.48 12.78 10.22
N ALA A 592 -22.52 12.40 11.50
CA ALA A 592 -21.32 12.26 12.34
C ALA A 592 -20.70 10.85 12.30
N TYR A 593 -21.14 9.98 11.39
CA TYR A 593 -20.76 8.56 11.38
C TYR A 593 -20.08 8.13 10.07
N LEU A 594 -19.13 7.21 10.22
CA LEU A 594 -18.54 6.43 9.13
C LEU A 594 -19.01 4.98 9.24
N PHE A 595 -19.12 4.28 8.11
CA PHE A 595 -19.59 2.90 8.05
C PHE A 595 -18.58 2.02 7.32
N ASP A 596 -18.24 0.90 7.95
CA ASP A 596 -17.34 -0.08 7.35
C ASP A 596 -18.05 -0.95 6.30
N GLU A 597 -17.32 -1.93 5.77
CA GLU A 597 -17.81 -2.82 4.73
C GLU A 597 -18.95 -3.76 5.19
N GLN A 598 -19.16 -3.93 6.49
CA GLN A 598 -20.31 -4.63 7.07
C GLN A 598 -21.43 -3.67 7.53
N ASN A 599 -21.39 -2.40 7.12
CA ASN A 599 -22.31 -1.34 7.54
C ASN A 599 -22.31 -1.08 9.05
N ARG A 600 -21.25 -1.42 9.78
CA ARG A 600 -21.12 -1.07 11.19
C ARG A 600 -20.85 0.43 11.33
N PRO A 601 -21.63 1.17 12.14
CA PRO A 601 -21.40 2.60 12.36
C PRO A 601 -20.24 2.86 13.33
N TYR A 602 -19.45 3.89 13.03
CA TYR A 602 -18.43 4.45 13.91
C TYR A 602 -18.65 5.95 14.06
N LEU A 603 -18.84 6.40 15.31
CA LEU A 603 -18.92 7.83 15.63
C LEU A 603 -17.57 8.49 15.36
N ASP A 604 -17.56 9.52 14.53
CA ASP A 604 -16.36 10.19 14.09
C ASP A 604 -16.06 11.43 14.94
N LEU A 605 -15.11 11.30 15.87
CA LEU A 605 -14.61 12.42 16.68
C LEU A 605 -13.30 13.02 16.16
N VAL A 606 -12.86 12.61 14.96
CA VAL A 606 -11.53 12.94 14.43
C VAL A 606 -11.61 13.89 13.23
N ASN A 607 -12.65 13.82 12.39
CA ASN A 607 -12.67 14.55 11.13
C ASN A 607 -13.38 15.92 11.22
N ASN A 608 -12.58 16.99 11.27
CA ASN A 608 -13.06 18.37 11.10
C ASN A 608 -13.22 18.79 9.63
N VAL A 609 -12.84 17.92 8.68
CA VAL A 609 -13.00 18.13 7.24
C VAL A 609 -14.47 18.01 6.84
N ALA A 610 -15.17 16.99 7.32
CA ALA A 610 -16.62 16.81 7.15
C ALA A 610 -17.40 17.74 8.11
N HIS A 611 -17.12 19.04 8.02
CA HIS A 611 -17.58 20.07 8.94
C HIS A 611 -19.10 20.10 9.16
N VAL A 612 -19.89 19.96 8.09
CA VAL A 612 -21.37 19.92 8.14
C VAL A 612 -21.92 18.49 8.01
N GLY A 613 -21.07 17.49 8.29
CA GLY A 613 -21.41 16.06 8.25
C GLY A 613 -21.02 15.36 6.95
N HIS A 614 -20.76 14.07 7.08
CA HIS A 614 -20.50 13.16 5.97
C HIS A 614 -21.73 13.00 5.08
N GLY A 615 -21.54 13.00 3.76
CA GLY A 615 -22.61 12.77 2.79
C GLY A 615 -23.73 13.80 2.82
N ASN A 616 -23.46 15.05 3.25
CA ASN A 616 -24.48 16.08 3.40
C ASN A 616 -25.26 16.33 2.08
N PRO A 617 -26.59 16.09 2.03
CA PRO A 617 -27.34 16.10 0.78
C PRO A 617 -27.39 17.47 0.10
N ARG A 618 -27.41 18.57 0.87
CA ARG A 618 -27.39 19.94 0.31
C ARG A 618 -26.09 20.21 -0.45
N VAL A 619 -24.95 19.77 0.11
CA VAL A 619 -23.63 19.94 -0.53
C VAL A 619 -23.54 19.08 -1.80
N VAL A 620 -24.00 17.83 -1.74
CA VAL A 620 -24.00 16.91 -2.90
C VAL A 620 -24.86 17.44 -4.03
N GLU A 621 -26.08 17.90 -3.74
CA GLU A 621 -26.98 18.46 -4.74
C GLU A 621 -26.39 19.72 -5.39
N ALA A 622 -25.85 20.64 -4.59
CA ALA A 622 -25.25 21.87 -5.08
C ALA A 622 -24.04 21.60 -5.98
N ALA A 623 -23.18 20.67 -5.59
CA ALA A 623 -22.03 20.23 -6.37
C ALA A 623 -22.45 19.59 -7.71
N SER A 624 -23.34 18.60 -7.67
CA SER A 624 -23.82 17.87 -8.85
C SER A 624 -24.46 18.81 -9.86
N ARG A 625 -25.35 19.69 -9.39
CA ARG A 625 -26.03 20.68 -10.25
C ARG A 625 -25.03 21.62 -10.92
N GLN A 626 -24.04 22.14 -10.18
CA GLN A 626 -23.05 23.04 -10.74
C GLN A 626 -22.09 22.32 -11.70
N MET A 627 -21.70 21.08 -11.40
CA MET A 627 -20.84 20.26 -12.26
C MET A 627 -21.48 19.98 -13.62
N SER A 628 -22.80 19.70 -13.65
CA SER A 628 -23.54 19.52 -14.89
C SER A 628 -23.72 20.81 -15.70
N ALA A 629 -23.56 21.98 -15.08
CA ALA A 629 -23.76 23.28 -15.71
C ALA A 629 -22.43 23.90 -16.21
N LEU A 630 -21.45 24.08 -15.33
CA LEU A 630 -20.17 24.72 -15.63
C LEU A 630 -19.12 24.42 -14.56
N ASN A 631 -17.94 23.95 -14.98
CA ASN A 631 -16.77 23.83 -14.12
C ASN A 631 -15.49 24.20 -14.88
N THR A 632 -15.02 25.44 -14.73
CA THR A 632 -13.86 25.99 -15.45
C THR A 632 -13.04 26.92 -14.55
N ASN A 633 -11.93 27.44 -15.07
CA ASN A 633 -11.07 28.38 -14.36
C ASN A 633 -11.66 29.81 -14.29
N THR A 634 -11.02 30.67 -13.48
CA THR A 634 -11.49 32.02 -13.14
C THR A 634 -11.18 33.11 -14.17
N ARG A 635 -10.60 32.77 -15.34
CA ARG A 635 -10.39 33.74 -16.43
C ARG A 635 -11.68 34.08 -17.18
N TYR A 636 -12.72 33.29 -17.00
CA TYR A 636 -14.08 33.60 -17.45
C TYR A 636 -14.89 34.10 -16.27
N LEU A 637 -15.71 35.12 -16.49
CA LEU A 637 -16.59 35.66 -15.45
C LEU A 637 -17.64 34.63 -15.06
N HIS A 638 -17.80 34.41 -13.75
CA HIS A 638 -18.93 33.67 -13.20
C HIS A 638 -19.32 34.24 -11.83
N GLN A 639 -20.61 34.21 -11.53
CA GLN A 639 -21.17 34.88 -10.35
C GLN A 639 -20.79 34.19 -9.02
N ALA A 640 -20.72 32.85 -9.01
CA ALA A 640 -20.54 32.06 -7.80
C ALA A 640 -19.29 32.41 -6.98
N ILE A 641 -18.14 32.68 -7.64
CA ILE A 641 -16.90 33.05 -6.92
C ILE A 641 -17.02 34.41 -6.23
N ILE A 642 -17.76 35.35 -6.83
CA ILE A 642 -17.96 36.69 -6.27
C ILE A 642 -18.91 36.64 -5.07
N GLU A 643 -20.01 35.90 -5.20
CA GLU A 643 -20.96 35.70 -4.09
C GLU A 643 -20.30 35.01 -2.91
N TYR A 644 -19.61 33.90 -3.18
CA TYR A 644 -18.93 33.15 -2.14
C TYR A 644 -17.78 33.95 -1.51
N GLY A 645 -16.98 34.64 -2.32
CA GLY A 645 -15.91 35.52 -1.84
C GLY A 645 -16.44 36.59 -0.90
N LYS A 646 -17.54 37.26 -1.25
CA LYS A 646 -18.20 38.25 -0.38
C LYS A 646 -18.78 37.64 0.88
N ALA A 647 -19.39 36.45 0.78
CA ALA A 647 -19.97 35.78 1.92
C ALA A 647 -18.89 35.44 2.96
N ILE A 648 -17.75 34.90 2.55
CA ILE A 648 -16.62 34.61 3.44
C ILE A 648 -16.01 35.89 4.02
N THR A 649 -15.71 36.90 3.20
CA THR A 649 -15.08 38.13 3.71
C THR A 649 -16.01 38.90 4.66
N SER A 650 -17.33 38.78 4.51
CA SER A 650 -18.30 39.36 5.46
C SER A 650 -18.27 38.72 6.86
N THR A 651 -17.64 37.55 7.01
CA THR A 651 -17.42 36.90 8.31
C THR A 651 -16.16 37.37 9.03
N LEU A 652 -15.33 38.17 8.37
CA LEU A 652 -14.04 38.64 8.90
C LEU A 652 -14.15 40.11 9.31
N PRO A 653 -13.37 40.56 10.32
CA PRO A 653 -13.34 41.95 10.72
C PRO A 653 -12.61 42.82 9.69
N ASP A 654 -12.99 44.10 9.60
CA ASP A 654 -12.25 45.10 8.84
C ASP A 654 -10.77 45.15 9.29
N PRO A 655 -9.80 45.34 8.38
CA PRO A 655 -9.94 45.61 6.93
C PRO A 655 -9.80 44.37 6.00
N LEU A 656 -9.95 43.15 6.52
CA LEU A 656 -9.75 41.89 5.77
C LEU A 656 -10.84 41.67 4.71
N SER A 657 -10.56 41.97 3.45
CA SER A 657 -11.60 42.08 2.41
C SER A 657 -11.21 41.57 1.02
N VAL A 658 -9.93 41.25 0.79
CA VAL A 658 -9.46 40.68 -0.49
C VAL A 658 -9.17 39.19 -0.30
N ILE A 659 -9.79 38.37 -1.13
CA ILE A 659 -9.72 36.91 -1.05
C ILE A 659 -9.04 36.31 -2.29
N PHE A 660 -8.14 35.35 -2.05
CA PHE A 660 -7.55 34.48 -3.05
C PHE A 660 -8.01 33.04 -2.78
N PHE A 661 -8.54 32.35 -3.78
CA PHE A 661 -8.92 30.95 -3.66
C PHE A 661 -7.80 30.01 -4.13
N VAL A 662 -7.60 28.93 -3.36
CA VAL A 662 -6.64 27.85 -3.63
C VAL A 662 -7.27 26.50 -3.26
N ASN A 663 -6.54 25.39 -3.36
CA ASN A 663 -7.11 24.04 -3.25
C ASN A 663 -6.75 23.32 -1.95
N SER A 664 -5.77 23.82 -1.20
CA SER A 664 -5.38 23.25 0.09
C SER A 664 -4.88 24.29 1.09
N GLY A 665 -4.89 23.95 2.38
CA GLY A 665 -4.29 24.80 3.42
C GLY A 665 -2.79 25.03 3.19
N SER A 666 -2.07 24.04 2.63
CA SER A 666 -0.66 24.21 2.25
C SER A 666 -0.49 25.30 1.20
N GLU A 667 -1.31 25.31 0.15
CA GLU A 667 -1.27 26.37 -0.87
C GLU A 667 -1.66 27.74 -0.30
N ALA A 668 -2.60 27.76 0.65
CA ALA A 668 -3.00 29.00 1.32
C ALA A 668 -1.84 29.60 2.13
N ASN A 669 -1.16 28.77 2.93
CA ASN A 669 0.00 29.20 3.70
C ASN A 669 1.20 29.55 2.81
N ASP A 670 1.42 28.83 1.70
CA ASP A 670 2.47 29.17 0.72
C ASP A 670 2.20 30.55 0.08
N LEU A 671 0.95 30.78 -0.35
CA LEU A 671 0.56 32.09 -0.88
C LEU A 671 0.65 33.20 0.18
N ALA A 672 0.32 32.93 1.44
CA ALA A 672 0.49 33.89 2.54
C ALA A 672 1.96 34.29 2.72
N ILE A 673 2.91 33.34 2.64
CA ILE A 673 4.34 33.64 2.65
C ILE A 673 4.70 34.57 1.48
N ARG A 674 4.18 34.29 0.27
CA ARG A 674 4.45 35.11 -0.93
C ARG A 674 3.90 36.53 -0.79
N LEU A 675 2.67 36.68 -0.29
CA LEU A 675 2.04 37.97 -0.03
C LEU A 675 2.86 38.77 0.99
N ALA A 676 3.23 38.14 2.10
CA ALA A 676 4.01 38.80 3.14
C ALA A 676 5.37 39.26 2.63
N ARG A 677 6.10 38.42 1.89
CA ARG A 677 7.39 38.78 1.30
C ARG A 677 7.28 39.90 0.27
N ALA A 678 6.23 39.88 -0.56
CA ALA A 678 6.00 40.94 -1.54
C ALA A 678 5.66 42.29 -0.89
N HIS A 679 4.94 42.29 0.23
CA HIS A 679 4.61 43.50 0.96
C HIS A 679 5.80 44.03 1.77
N THR A 680 6.46 43.17 2.55
CA THR A 680 7.54 43.55 3.47
C THR A 680 8.92 43.68 2.82
N GLN A 681 9.12 43.10 1.63
CA GLN A 681 10.43 42.96 0.97
C GLN A 681 11.47 42.21 1.85
N ALA A 682 10.99 41.39 2.78
CA ALA A 682 11.76 40.66 3.76
C ALA A 682 11.61 39.14 3.57
N LYS A 683 12.43 38.32 4.24
CA LYS A 683 12.39 36.84 4.11
C LYS A 683 12.16 36.10 5.42
N GLY A 684 12.48 36.72 6.55
CA GLY A 684 12.43 36.10 7.87
C GLY A 684 11.01 35.70 8.24
N VAL A 685 10.83 34.50 8.76
CA VAL A 685 9.54 34.03 9.30
C VAL A 685 9.76 33.62 10.75
N ILE A 686 8.77 33.85 11.61
CA ILE A 686 8.72 33.26 12.95
C ILE A 686 7.50 32.34 13.03
N SER A 687 7.63 31.17 13.62
CA SER A 687 6.50 30.29 13.96
C SER A 687 6.66 29.72 15.37
N LEU A 688 5.55 29.23 15.93
CA LEU A 688 5.54 28.60 17.25
C LEU A 688 6.13 27.19 17.18
N ARG A 689 6.89 26.80 18.20
CA ARG A 689 7.33 25.42 18.41
C ARG A 689 6.12 24.48 18.33
N HIS A 690 6.32 23.32 17.68
CA HIS A 690 5.27 22.34 17.36
C HIS A 690 4.17 22.77 16.37
N GLY A 691 4.23 23.97 15.78
CA GLY A 691 3.31 24.38 14.72
C GLY A 691 3.45 23.55 13.44
N TYR A 692 2.31 23.32 12.75
CA TYR A 692 2.27 22.64 11.46
C TYR A 692 1.35 23.36 10.47
N HIS A 693 1.94 23.90 9.40
CA HIS A 693 1.23 24.78 8.46
C HIS A 693 0.99 24.13 7.09
N GLY A 694 1.51 22.93 6.81
CA GLY A 694 1.30 22.23 5.54
C GLY A 694 2.51 21.49 5.01
N HIS A 695 2.49 21.12 3.73
CA HIS A 695 3.45 20.18 3.14
C HIS A 695 4.19 20.69 1.88
N THR A 696 3.97 21.93 1.41
CA THR A 696 4.85 22.48 0.36
C THR A 696 6.21 22.79 0.98
N GLN A 697 7.27 22.86 0.17
CA GLN A 697 8.64 23.06 0.66
C GLN A 697 8.74 24.31 1.57
N SER A 698 8.23 25.46 1.09
CA SER A 698 8.27 26.74 1.83
C SER A 698 7.50 26.68 3.16
N VAL A 699 6.42 25.89 3.20
CA VAL A 699 5.55 25.76 4.37
C VAL A 699 6.09 24.73 5.36
N MET A 700 6.72 23.66 4.87
CA MET A 700 7.46 22.71 5.70
C MET A 700 8.65 23.38 6.40
N GLU A 701 9.35 24.25 5.69
CA GLU A 701 10.46 25.04 6.22
C GLU A 701 10.05 25.89 7.42
N ILE A 702 8.78 26.33 7.51
CA ILE A 702 8.24 27.10 8.65
C ILE A 702 7.43 26.27 9.65
N SER A 703 7.45 24.93 9.55
CA SER A 703 6.67 24.01 10.38
C SER A 703 7.55 23.18 11.34
N PRO A 704 7.84 23.67 12.56
CA PRO A 704 8.72 23.00 13.52
C PRO A 704 8.34 21.55 13.83
N TYR A 705 7.04 21.22 13.81
CA TYR A 705 6.57 19.84 13.98
C TYR A 705 7.24 18.85 13.01
N LYS A 706 7.51 19.26 11.77
CA LYS A 706 8.09 18.38 10.74
C LYS A 706 9.61 18.37 10.75
N PHE A 707 10.26 19.53 10.78
CA PHE A 707 11.72 19.56 10.66
C PHE A 707 12.46 19.23 11.96
N LEU A 708 11.82 19.37 13.14
CA LEU A 708 12.34 18.87 14.42
C LEU A 708 11.96 17.41 14.69
N GLY A 709 11.00 16.86 13.93
CA GLY A 709 10.57 15.47 14.04
C GLY A 709 11.57 14.48 13.43
N LYS A 710 11.33 13.19 13.66
CA LYS A 710 12.14 12.10 13.08
C LYS A 710 12.22 12.23 11.55
N GLY A 711 13.44 12.32 11.02
CA GLY A 711 13.71 12.45 9.58
C GLY A 711 13.62 13.89 9.03
N GLY A 712 13.43 14.89 9.88
CA GLY A 712 13.45 16.30 9.48
C GLY A 712 14.85 16.83 9.15
N PRO A 713 15.00 17.79 8.22
CA PRO A 713 16.30 18.34 7.81
C PRO A 713 16.86 19.40 8.77
N GLY A 714 16.16 19.74 9.87
CA GLY A 714 16.52 20.81 10.79
C GLY A 714 15.96 22.20 10.41
N LYS A 715 16.23 23.19 11.26
CA LYS A 715 15.70 24.55 11.17
C LYS A 715 16.42 25.37 10.08
N PRO A 716 15.72 26.01 9.13
CA PRO A 716 16.34 26.95 8.18
C PRO A 716 16.87 28.23 8.84
N ASP A 717 17.81 28.92 8.16
CA ASP A 717 18.42 30.18 8.64
C ASP A 717 17.43 31.34 8.69
N HIS A 718 16.44 31.36 7.79
CA HIS A 718 15.45 32.42 7.70
C HIS A 718 14.23 32.20 8.62
N LEU A 719 14.25 31.15 9.46
CA LEU A 719 13.20 30.85 10.41
C LEU A 719 13.66 31.11 11.86
N GLY A 720 12.88 31.92 12.59
CA GLY A 720 12.87 31.95 14.05
C GLY A 720 11.81 31.00 14.60
N VAL A 721 12.11 30.30 15.70
CA VAL A 721 11.16 29.40 16.37
C VAL A 721 10.91 29.93 17.77
N ALA A 722 9.72 30.45 18.00
CA ALA A 722 9.30 30.92 19.31
C ALA A 722 8.82 29.72 20.16
N GLU A 723 9.08 29.76 21.46
CA GLU A 723 8.58 28.72 22.36
C GLU A 723 7.05 28.70 22.38
N LEU A 724 6.48 27.49 22.43
CA LEU A 724 5.04 27.31 22.52
C LEU A 724 4.55 27.70 23.93
N PRO A 725 3.59 28.63 24.06
CA PRO A 725 3.04 29.05 25.36
C PRO A 725 2.12 28.02 26.03
N ASP A 726 2.65 26.84 26.35
CA ASP A 726 1.96 25.78 27.08
C ASP A 726 2.10 26.00 28.61
N THR A 727 1.06 26.50 29.25
CA THR A 727 1.07 26.75 30.70
C THR A 727 0.87 25.51 31.56
N PHE A 728 0.55 24.36 30.96
CA PHE A 728 0.36 23.09 31.67
C PHE A 728 1.69 22.33 31.78
N ARG A 729 2.39 22.09 30.67
CA ARG A 729 3.66 21.35 30.67
C ARG A 729 4.86 22.09 30.08
N GLY A 730 4.66 23.26 29.49
CA GLY A 730 5.75 24.05 28.92
C GLY A 730 6.76 24.54 29.97
N PRO A 731 7.87 25.14 29.52
CA PRO A 731 8.97 25.58 30.39
C PRO A 731 8.57 26.67 31.38
N PHE A 732 7.52 27.45 31.08
CA PHE A 732 7.03 28.51 31.95
C PHE A 732 5.58 28.22 32.35
N ARG A 733 5.35 28.04 33.66
CA ARG A 733 4.04 27.66 34.22
C ARG A 733 3.62 28.64 35.31
N GLY A 734 2.34 28.65 35.64
CA GLY A 734 1.78 29.48 36.72
C GLY A 734 1.73 30.98 36.41
N GLU A 735 1.65 31.79 37.47
CA GLU A 735 1.50 33.24 37.36
C GLU A 735 2.73 33.88 36.69
N GLY A 736 2.50 34.74 35.69
CA GLY A 736 3.57 35.41 34.94
C GLY A 736 4.17 34.60 33.78
N ALA A 737 3.73 33.35 33.55
CA ALA A 737 4.22 32.52 32.44
C ALA A 737 4.11 33.21 31.07
N THR A 738 2.98 33.88 30.78
CA THR A 738 2.77 34.63 29.53
C THR A 738 3.87 35.66 29.28
N GLY A 739 4.29 36.40 30.31
CA GLY A 739 5.35 37.40 30.20
C GLY A 739 6.70 36.78 29.86
N GLN A 740 6.99 35.60 30.40
CA GLN A 740 8.23 34.85 30.12
C GLN A 740 8.25 34.35 28.66
N TYR A 741 7.13 33.80 28.16
CA TYR A 741 7.00 33.44 26.75
C TYR A 741 7.14 34.65 25.80
N LEU A 742 6.58 35.81 26.17
CA LEU A 742 6.75 37.03 25.38
C LEU A 742 8.19 37.55 25.37
N ASN A 743 8.93 37.38 26.48
CA ASN A 743 10.35 37.71 26.51
C ASN A 743 11.17 36.78 25.60
N GLN A 744 10.86 35.48 25.61
CA GLN A 744 11.49 34.53 24.66
C GLN A 744 11.17 34.89 23.20
N LEU A 745 9.94 35.34 22.91
CA LEU A 745 9.61 35.81 21.56
C LEU A 745 10.43 37.05 21.17
N LYS A 746 10.65 38.00 22.09
CA LYS A 746 11.51 39.17 21.84
C LYS A 746 12.95 38.75 21.56
N GLU A 747 13.49 37.80 22.30
CA GLU A 747 14.81 37.22 22.05
C GLU A 747 14.86 36.57 20.67
N THR A 748 13.86 35.76 20.33
CA THR A 748 13.75 35.13 19.00
C THR A 748 13.75 36.16 17.87
N ILE A 749 13.02 37.28 18.03
CA ILE A 749 13.01 38.38 17.07
C ILE A 749 14.38 39.05 16.98
N ALA A 750 15.03 39.32 18.12
CA ALA A 750 16.33 39.98 18.16
C ALA A 750 17.46 39.13 17.55
N ASP A 751 17.35 37.80 17.64
CA ASP A 751 18.34 36.85 17.12
C ASP A 751 18.22 36.64 15.60
N MET A 752 17.15 37.12 14.96
CA MET A 752 16.95 37.00 13.53
C MET A 752 18.05 37.72 12.75
N GLN A 753 18.77 36.97 11.91
CA GLN A 753 19.84 37.50 11.04
C GLN A 753 19.31 38.02 9.69
N VAL A 754 18.02 37.87 9.45
CA VAL A 754 17.33 38.35 8.24
C VAL A 754 16.14 39.22 8.63
N PRO A 755 15.79 40.25 7.85
CA PRO A 755 14.62 41.09 8.12
C PRO A 755 13.36 40.24 8.22
N LEU A 756 12.51 40.59 9.19
CA LEU A 756 11.27 39.88 9.49
C LEU A 756 10.20 40.19 8.43
N SER A 757 9.54 39.14 7.94
CA SER A 757 8.48 39.20 6.94
C SER A 757 7.13 38.81 7.54
N ALA A 758 7.09 37.71 8.31
CA ALA A 758 5.84 37.23 8.87
C ALA A 758 6.01 36.46 10.19
N PHE A 759 4.94 36.46 10.99
CA PHE A 759 4.72 35.54 12.10
C PHE A 759 3.52 34.64 11.80
N PHE A 760 3.72 33.33 11.80
CA PHE A 760 2.68 32.33 11.59
C PHE A 760 2.25 31.72 12.92
N ALA A 761 0.96 31.77 13.21
CA ALA A 761 0.38 31.11 14.37
C ALA A 761 -0.99 30.50 14.03
N GLU A 762 -1.23 29.28 14.53
CA GLU A 762 -2.57 28.76 14.72
C GLU A 762 -3.17 29.41 15.97
N SER A 763 -4.45 29.79 15.97
CA SER A 763 -5.09 30.44 17.13
C SER A 763 -5.30 29.47 18.31
N ILE A 764 -5.32 28.17 18.03
CA ILE A 764 -5.16 27.06 18.98
C ILE A 764 -4.23 26.07 18.30
N VAL A 765 -3.06 25.79 18.88
CA VAL A 765 -2.02 25.01 18.21
C VAL A 765 -2.39 23.53 18.21
N SER A 766 -2.75 23.00 17.02
CA SER A 766 -3.35 21.67 16.89
C SER A 766 -2.38 20.56 17.25
N THR A 767 -1.27 20.44 16.51
CA THR A 767 -0.34 19.31 16.59
C THR A 767 0.39 19.21 17.93
N ALA A 768 0.43 20.31 18.68
CA ALA A 768 0.93 20.35 20.06
C ALA A 768 -0.04 19.75 21.10
N GLY A 769 -1.23 19.32 20.68
CA GLY A 769 -2.27 18.82 21.58
C GLY A 769 -3.28 19.90 21.95
N GLN A 770 -3.76 20.68 20.96
CA GLN A 770 -4.85 21.65 21.12
C GLN A 770 -4.54 22.75 22.17
N ILE A 771 -3.32 23.28 22.14
CA ILE A 771 -2.86 24.28 23.10
C ILE A 771 -3.53 25.63 22.83
N VAL A 772 -4.32 26.09 23.80
CA VAL A 772 -4.92 27.43 23.80
C VAL A 772 -3.86 28.40 24.29
N LEU A 773 -3.54 29.42 23.49
CA LEU A 773 -2.55 30.43 23.88
C LEU A 773 -3.08 31.23 25.09
N PRO A 774 -2.23 31.52 26.10
CA PRO A 774 -2.67 32.18 27.31
C PRO A 774 -3.03 33.65 27.03
N ALA A 775 -3.96 34.18 27.84
CA ALA A 775 -4.49 35.52 27.67
C ALA A 775 -3.39 36.59 27.52
N GLY A 776 -3.54 37.47 26.54
CA GLY A 776 -2.60 38.56 26.25
C GLY A 776 -1.34 38.15 25.49
N TYR A 777 -1.07 36.85 25.28
CA TYR A 777 0.10 36.42 24.50
C TYR A 777 -0.02 36.86 23.04
N LEU A 778 -1.07 36.42 22.33
CA LEU A 778 -1.17 36.62 20.88
C LEU A 778 -1.28 38.09 20.50
N SER A 779 -2.02 38.89 21.29
CA SER A 779 -2.13 40.34 21.09
C SER A 779 -0.79 41.05 21.20
N THR A 780 -0.04 40.76 22.27
CA THR A 780 1.29 41.37 22.49
C THR A 780 2.29 40.86 21.46
N ALA A 781 2.22 39.58 21.06
CA ALA A 781 3.05 39.02 20.01
C ALA A 781 2.83 39.76 18.68
N TYR A 782 1.58 40.00 18.28
CA TYR A 782 1.27 40.72 17.04
C TYR A 782 1.78 42.17 17.07
N GLU A 783 1.66 42.86 18.21
CA GLU A 783 2.25 44.20 18.39
C GLU A 783 3.78 44.16 18.19
N LEU A 784 4.47 43.20 18.84
CA LEU A 784 5.92 43.06 18.72
C LEU A 784 6.37 42.75 17.29
N ILE A 785 5.66 41.88 16.58
CA ILE A 785 5.97 41.52 15.19
C ILE A 785 5.84 42.73 14.26
N ARG A 786 4.75 43.49 14.39
CA ARG A 786 4.50 44.71 13.59
C ARG A 786 5.52 45.80 13.89
N LEU A 787 5.90 46.00 15.17
CA LEU A 787 6.96 46.93 15.56
C LEU A 787 8.31 46.59 14.90
N ASN A 788 8.52 45.34 14.51
CA ASN A 788 9.73 44.87 13.82
C ASN A 788 9.52 44.67 12.30
N GLY A 789 8.45 45.23 11.73
CA GLY A 789 8.20 45.26 10.28
C GLY A 789 7.61 43.98 9.68
N GLY A 790 7.25 42.99 10.50
CA GLY A 790 6.61 41.75 10.04
C GLY A 790 5.08 41.84 9.99
N LEU A 791 4.46 40.95 9.21
CA LEU A 791 3.01 40.73 9.19
C LEU A 791 2.58 39.58 10.09
N CYS A 792 1.37 39.63 10.61
CA CYS A 792 0.76 38.60 11.44
C CYS A 792 -0.17 37.72 10.61
N VAL A 793 0.13 36.42 10.53
CA VAL A 793 -0.65 35.43 9.78
C VAL A 793 -1.36 34.51 10.77
N SER A 794 -2.69 34.45 10.66
CA SER A 794 -3.52 33.51 11.41
C SER A 794 -3.86 32.29 10.55
N ASP A 795 -3.34 31.13 10.94
CA ASP A 795 -3.68 29.85 10.34
C ASP A 795 -4.97 29.30 10.96
N GLU A 796 -6.09 29.50 10.27
CA GLU A 796 -7.43 29.10 10.70
C GLU A 796 -7.87 27.78 10.04
N VAL A 797 -6.95 27.04 9.40
CA VAL A 797 -7.27 25.82 8.65
C VAL A 797 -7.93 24.76 9.54
N GLN A 798 -7.60 24.69 10.83
CA GLN A 798 -8.18 23.68 11.75
C GLN A 798 -9.49 24.12 12.41
N ILE A 799 -9.64 25.42 12.70
CA ILE A 799 -10.53 25.93 13.75
C ILE A 799 -11.44 27.10 13.31
N GLY A 800 -11.40 27.50 12.04
CA GLY A 800 -12.34 28.50 11.50
C GLY A 800 -13.78 27.98 11.36
N LEU A 801 -14.66 28.83 10.80
CA LEU A 801 -16.07 28.54 10.49
C LEU A 801 -16.92 28.15 11.72
N GLY A 802 -16.75 28.83 12.85
CA GLY A 802 -17.60 28.66 14.04
C GLY A 802 -17.23 27.45 14.92
N ARG A 803 -16.18 26.71 14.57
CA ARG A 803 -15.69 25.52 15.30
C ARG A 803 -15.44 25.76 16.78
N VAL A 804 -14.89 26.93 17.13
CA VAL A 804 -14.57 27.28 18.52
C VAL A 804 -15.80 27.71 19.33
N GLY A 805 -16.97 27.80 18.71
CA GLY A 805 -18.25 28.12 19.36
C GLY A 805 -18.41 29.59 19.70
N ASP A 806 -17.60 30.11 20.62
CA ASP A 806 -17.74 31.49 21.12
C ASP A 806 -17.49 32.55 20.03
N LYS A 807 -16.76 32.18 18.98
CA LYS A 807 -16.35 33.03 17.87
C LYS A 807 -16.44 32.29 16.53
N PHE A 808 -16.49 33.05 15.44
CA PHE A 808 -16.54 32.45 14.11
C PHE A 808 -15.14 32.07 13.62
N TRP A 809 -14.12 32.86 13.96
CA TRP A 809 -12.70 32.57 13.72
C TRP A 809 -11.93 32.48 15.04
N GLY A 810 -10.94 31.58 15.10
CA GLY A 810 -10.18 31.30 16.32
C GLY A 810 -9.41 32.51 16.86
N PHE A 811 -8.85 33.35 15.99
CA PHE A 811 -8.07 34.53 16.40
C PHE A 811 -8.91 35.54 17.19
N GLU A 812 -10.23 35.56 16.98
CA GLU A 812 -11.14 36.45 17.70
C GLU A 812 -11.24 36.10 19.20
N LEU A 813 -10.91 34.87 19.59
CA LEU A 813 -10.81 34.48 21.00
C LEU A 813 -9.73 35.27 21.74
N HIS A 814 -8.71 35.72 20.99
CA HIS A 814 -7.58 36.48 21.52
C HIS A 814 -7.76 38.00 21.38
N GLY A 815 -8.88 38.45 20.81
CA GLY A 815 -9.17 39.87 20.59
C GLY A 815 -8.23 40.55 19.60
N VAL A 816 -7.65 39.79 18.66
CA VAL A 816 -6.72 40.31 17.65
C VAL A 816 -7.34 40.36 16.26
N ILE A 817 -6.75 41.16 15.38
CA ILE A 817 -7.03 41.14 13.93
C ILE A 817 -5.70 40.86 13.23
N PRO A 818 -5.56 39.74 12.50
CA PRO A 818 -4.35 39.44 11.74
C PRO A 818 -4.29 40.26 10.43
N ASP A 819 -3.13 40.25 9.78
CA ASP A 819 -2.92 40.92 8.50
C ASP A 819 -3.25 39.98 7.31
N ILE A 820 -3.12 38.67 7.53
CA ILE A 820 -3.49 37.59 6.59
C ILE A 820 -4.17 36.46 7.37
N VAL A 821 -5.27 35.93 6.83
CA VAL A 821 -5.95 34.72 7.34
C VAL A 821 -5.88 33.63 6.30
N THR A 822 -5.44 32.43 6.69
CA THR A 822 -5.46 31.25 5.83
C THR A 822 -6.50 30.25 6.31
N MET A 823 -7.19 29.61 5.37
CA MET A 823 -8.28 28.68 5.66
C MET A 823 -8.33 27.54 4.63
N GLY A 824 -8.87 26.39 5.03
CA GLY A 824 -8.88 25.16 4.22
C GLY A 824 -9.87 24.15 4.79
N LYS A 825 -9.46 22.87 4.93
CA LYS A 825 -10.19 21.75 5.59
C LYS A 825 -11.73 21.90 5.62
N PRO A 826 -12.37 22.55 6.63
CA PRO A 826 -13.83 22.60 6.72
C PRO A 826 -14.52 23.34 5.56
N LEU A 827 -13.81 24.22 4.86
CA LEU A 827 -14.36 25.16 3.87
C LEU A 827 -15.10 24.46 2.71
N GLY A 828 -14.70 23.23 2.36
CA GLY A 828 -15.32 22.45 1.29
C GLY A 828 -16.10 21.21 1.76
N ASN A 829 -16.25 20.99 3.07
CA ASN A 829 -16.82 19.75 3.63
C ASN A 829 -16.25 18.45 3.02
N GLY A 830 -14.94 18.44 2.72
CA GLY A 830 -14.26 17.34 2.01
C GLY A 830 -13.82 17.65 0.58
N HIS A 831 -14.44 18.63 -0.08
CA HIS A 831 -14.00 19.10 -1.40
C HIS A 831 -12.69 19.92 -1.29
N PRO A 832 -11.69 19.75 -2.20
CA PRO A 832 -10.46 20.54 -2.20
C PRO A 832 -10.74 22.04 -2.41
N LEU A 833 -10.76 22.79 -1.31
CA LEU A 833 -11.05 24.21 -1.26
C LEU A 833 -10.33 24.85 -0.06
N ALA A 834 -9.64 25.94 -0.34
CA ALA A 834 -8.95 26.76 0.64
C ALA A 834 -8.94 28.22 0.16
N ALA A 835 -8.61 29.14 1.07
CA ALA A 835 -8.52 30.55 0.73
C ALA A 835 -7.50 31.28 1.60
N VAL A 836 -7.05 32.42 1.08
CA VAL A 836 -6.25 33.41 1.79
C VAL A 836 -7.02 34.72 1.76
N VAL A 837 -7.31 35.30 2.92
CA VAL A 837 -7.91 36.63 3.01
C VAL A 837 -6.90 37.60 3.59
N THR A 838 -6.79 38.78 2.98
CA THR A 838 -5.89 39.85 3.43
C THR A 838 -6.50 41.23 3.17
N THR A 839 -5.74 42.26 3.49
CA THR A 839 -6.11 43.66 3.27
C THR A 839 -5.89 44.06 1.81
N PRO A 840 -6.61 45.07 1.31
CA PRO A 840 -6.34 45.62 -0.02
C PRO A 840 -4.90 46.10 -0.21
N GLU A 841 -4.27 46.63 0.85
CA GLU A 841 -2.89 47.11 0.82
C GLU A 841 -1.90 45.99 0.51
N ILE A 842 -1.97 44.87 1.25
CA ILE A 842 -1.07 43.72 1.07
C ILE A 842 -1.31 43.07 -0.29
N ALA A 843 -2.58 42.90 -0.69
CA ALA A 843 -2.92 42.36 -2.00
C ALA A 843 -2.36 43.23 -3.15
N ASN A 844 -2.44 44.56 -3.02
CA ASN A 844 -1.90 45.49 -4.01
C ASN A 844 -0.37 45.43 -4.11
N SER A 845 0.35 45.21 -3.00
CA SER A 845 1.81 45.00 -3.04
C SER A 845 2.21 43.76 -3.86
N PHE A 846 1.34 42.74 -3.92
CA PHE A 846 1.56 41.55 -4.75
C PHE A 846 1.17 41.75 -6.21
N HIS A 847 0.29 42.71 -6.51
CA HIS A 847 -0.12 43.08 -7.86
C HIS A 847 0.93 43.97 -8.57
N ASN A 848 2.12 43.40 -8.79
CA ASN A 848 3.28 44.10 -9.35
C ASN A 848 3.44 43.96 -10.88
N GLY A 849 2.40 43.47 -11.57
CA GLY A 849 2.39 43.22 -13.02
C GLY A 849 2.64 41.78 -13.44
N MET A 850 3.18 40.93 -12.55
CA MET A 850 3.24 39.48 -12.78
C MET A 850 1.89 38.84 -12.44
N GLU A 851 1.32 38.07 -13.36
CA GLU A 851 0.06 37.35 -13.13
C GLU A 851 0.25 36.25 -12.07
N TYR A 852 -0.62 36.24 -11.05
CA TYR A 852 -0.84 35.06 -10.21
C TYR A 852 -2.10 34.34 -10.68
N PHE A 853 -1.97 33.04 -10.96
CA PHE A 853 -3.08 32.22 -11.44
C PHE A 853 -3.02 30.83 -10.80
N ASN A 854 -4.17 30.38 -10.28
CA ASN A 854 -4.40 28.99 -9.87
C ASN A 854 -5.53 28.43 -10.73
N THR A 855 -5.24 27.37 -11.50
CA THR A 855 -6.18 26.78 -12.47
C THR A 855 -7.51 26.37 -11.85
N PHE A 856 -7.51 25.83 -10.62
CA PHE A 856 -8.70 25.34 -9.94
C PHE A 856 -9.18 26.25 -8.82
N GLY A 857 -8.33 27.17 -8.35
CA GLY A 857 -8.65 28.14 -7.31
C GLY A 857 -9.85 29.00 -7.70
N GLY A 858 -10.98 28.81 -7.01
CA GLY A 858 -12.20 29.59 -7.22
C GLY A 858 -13.09 29.12 -8.37
N ASN A 859 -12.90 27.91 -8.91
CA ASN A 859 -13.81 27.36 -9.92
C ASN A 859 -15.29 27.35 -9.46
N PRO A 860 -16.29 27.34 -10.38
CA PRO A 860 -17.69 27.44 -10.03
C PRO A 860 -18.19 26.36 -9.05
N VAL A 861 -17.75 25.11 -9.21
CA VAL A 861 -18.17 24.00 -8.34
C VAL A 861 -17.67 24.20 -6.92
N SER A 862 -16.37 24.51 -6.76
CA SER A 862 -15.79 24.83 -5.45
C SER A 862 -16.49 26.01 -4.78
N ALA A 863 -16.80 27.08 -5.53
CA ALA A 863 -17.46 28.26 -4.99
C ALA A 863 -18.89 27.95 -4.48
N VAL A 864 -19.69 27.19 -5.25
CA VAL A 864 -21.04 26.79 -4.83
C VAL A 864 -21.01 25.82 -3.64
N ILE A 865 -20.05 24.88 -3.60
CA ILE A 865 -19.86 24.00 -2.45
C ILE A 865 -19.56 24.83 -1.19
N GLY A 866 -18.58 25.72 -1.24
CA GLY A 866 -18.20 26.54 -0.09
C GLY A 866 -19.35 27.44 0.37
N GLN A 867 -20.08 28.06 -0.57
CA GLN A 867 -21.27 28.85 -0.27
C GLN A 867 -22.32 28.01 0.47
N THR A 868 -22.60 26.80 -0.03
CA THR A 868 -23.57 25.88 0.58
C THR A 868 -23.14 25.44 1.99
N VAL A 869 -21.86 25.18 2.20
CA VAL A 869 -21.31 24.85 3.53
C VAL A 869 -21.56 26.01 4.50
N LEU A 870 -21.25 27.24 4.10
CA LEU A 870 -21.45 28.43 4.91
C LEU A 870 -22.93 28.66 5.25
N GLU A 871 -23.82 28.49 4.26
CA GLU A 871 -25.28 28.57 4.48
C GLU A 871 -25.76 27.53 5.51
N ILE A 872 -25.28 26.29 5.44
CA ILE A 872 -25.65 25.24 6.40
C ILE A 872 -25.17 25.61 7.81
N VAL A 873 -23.96 26.14 7.95
CA VAL A 873 -23.43 26.62 9.25
C VAL A 873 -24.38 27.65 9.87
N TYR A 874 -24.91 28.57 9.08
CA TYR A 874 -25.88 29.56 9.55
C TYR A 874 -27.28 28.97 9.79
N ASP A 875 -27.86 28.29 8.81
CA ASP A 875 -29.22 27.76 8.86
C ASP A 875 -29.42 26.79 10.02
N GLN A 876 -28.43 25.95 10.29
CA GLN A 876 -28.47 24.95 11.36
C GLN A 876 -27.83 25.45 12.66
N ARG A 877 -27.41 26.72 12.72
CA ARG A 877 -26.78 27.34 13.91
C ARG A 877 -25.61 26.52 14.45
N LEU A 878 -24.75 26.02 13.57
CA LEU A 878 -23.73 25.05 13.97
C LEU A 878 -22.66 25.64 14.90
N GLN A 879 -22.41 26.95 14.84
CA GLN A 879 -21.57 27.63 15.82
C GLN A 879 -22.14 27.52 17.24
N LEU A 880 -23.45 27.72 17.40
CA LEU A 880 -24.13 27.53 18.70
C LEU A 880 -24.05 26.07 19.14
N ASN A 881 -24.29 25.12 18.22
CA ASN A 881 -24.15 23.70 18.55
C ASN A 881 -22.72 23.37 18.99
N ALA A 882 -21.70 23.94 18.35
CA ALA A 882 -20.32 23.73 18.74
C ALA A 882 -20.03 24.27 20.15
N GLN A 883 -20.61 25.42 20.51
CA GLN A 883 -20.53 25.98 21.86
C GLN A 883 -21.19 25.05 22.90
N GLU A 884 -22.44 24.67 22.65
CA GLU A 884 -23.25 23.86 23.58
C GLU A 884 -22.68 22.45 23.77
N MET A 885 -22.42 21.74 22.68
CA MET A 885 -21.90 20.36 22.73
C MET A 885 -20.46 20.31 23.20
N GLY A 886 -19.64 21.30 22.85
CA GLY A 886 -18.29 21.44 23.37
C GLY A 886 -18.25 21.63 24.88
N ALA A 887 -19.09 22.53 25.41
CA ALA A 887 -19.24 22.74 26.84
C ALA A 887 -19.74 21.48 27.56
N TYR A 888 -20.74 20.81 26.99
CA TYR A 888 -21.28 19.56 27.52
C TYR A 888 -20.22 18.45 27.58
N LEU A 889 -19.44 18.26 26.50
CA LEU A 889 -18.36 17.28 26.44
C LEU A 889 -17.28 17.57 27.50
N ARG A 890 -16.76 18.81 27.56
CA ARG A 890 -15.73 19.17 28.56
C ARG A 890 -16.23 18.97 29.98
N ALA A 891 -17.49 19.32 30.27
CA ALA A 891 -18.08 19.11 31.60
C ALA A 891 -18.19 17.62 31.95
N GLY A 892 -18.54 16.76 30.99
CA GLY A 892 -18.57 15.32 31.17
C GLY A 892 -17.19 14.71 31.44
N VAL A 893 -16.17 15.10 30.67
CA VAL A 893 -14.79 14.65 30.91
C VAL A 893 -14.28 15.16 32.26
N ALA A 894 -14.56 16.42 32.61
CA ALA A 894 -14.19 16.99 33.91
C ALA A 894 -14.91 16.31 35.08
N HIS A 895 -16.11 15.77 34.86
CA HIS A 895 -16.79 14.95 35.86
C HIS A 895 -16.06 13.62 36.08
N LEU A 896 -15.66 12.94 35.00
CA LEU A 896 -14.88 11.69 35.07
C LEU A 896 -13.52 11.92 35.74
N ALA A 897 -12.83 13.02 35.43
CA ALA A 897 -11.53 13.37 36.00
C ALA A 897 -11.53 13.46 37.54
N LYS A 898 -12.68 13.68 38.20
CA LYS A 898 -12.79 13.72 39.66
C LYS A 898 -12.50 12.39 40.34
N SER A 899 -12.60 11.27 39.61
CA SER A 899 -12.39 9.91 40.12
C SER A 899 -11.25 9.19 39.42
N HIS A 900 -10.58 9.85 38.46
CA HIS A 900 -9.54 9.26 37.63
C HIS A 900 -8.40 10.27 37.41
N ASP A 901 -7.37 10.17 38.24
CA ASP A 901 -6.21 11.08 38.23
C ASP A 901 -5.40 11.02 36.92
N ILE A 902 -5.63 9.99 36.09
CA ILE A 902 -4.98 9.86 34.78
C ILE A 902 -5.34 10.99 33.81
N ILE A 903 -6.44 11.71 34.03
CA ILE A 903 -6.82 12.89 33.21
C ILE A 903 -6.14 14.12 33.80
N GLY A 904 -5.05 14.57 33.18
CA GLY A 904 -4.21 15.65 33.68
C GLY A 904 -4.68 17.06 33.28
N ASP A 905 -5.15 17.24 32.04
CA ASP A 905 -5.65 18.54 31.57
C ASP A 905 -6.79 18.40 30.54
N ILE A 906 -7.72 19.35 30.57
CA ILE A 906 -8.87 19.44 29.67
C ILE A 906 -8.93 20.86 29.11
N ARG A 907 -8.70 21.01 27.81
CA ARG A 907 -8.52 22.31 27.15
C ARG A 907 -9.20 22.39 25.81
N GLY A 908 -9.21 23.61 25.25
CA GLY A 908 -9.79 23.92 23.94
C GLY A 908 -11.16 24.60 24.02
N HIS A 909 -11.68 25.00 22.86
CA HIS A 909 -12.92 25.76 22.70
C HIS A 909 -13.87 25.07 21.72
N GLY A 910 -15.18 25.27 21.92
CA GLY A 910 -16.22 24.63 21.11
C GLY A 910 -15.96 23.14 20.89
N LEU A 911 -15.99 22.69 19.64
CA LEU A 911 -15.71 21.31 19.24
C LEU A 911 -14.28 21.11 18.73
N PHE A 912 -13.31 21.74 19.38
CA PHE A 912 -11.88 21.53 19.17
C PHE A 912 -11.19 21.40 20.53
N ILE A 913 -11.21 20.17 21.07
CA ILE A 913 -10.89 19.87 22.47
C ILE A 913 -9.70 18.93 22.54
N GLY A 914 -8.81 19.19 23.50
CA GLY A 914 -7.73 18.29 23.91
C GLY A 914 -7.98 17.75 25.32
N VAL A 915 -7.81 16.45 25.50
CA VAL A 915 -7.79 15.81 26.83
C VAL A 915 -6.44 15.12 27.00
N GLU A 916 -5.60 15.65 27.87
CA GLU A 916 -4.25 15.14 28.10
C GLU A 916 -4.23 14.12 29.24
N PHE A 917 -3.66 12.95 28.96
CA PHE A 917 -3.56 11.85 29.91
C PHE A 917 -2.12 11.71 30.44
N MET A 918 -2.01 11.50 31.74
CA MET A 918 -0.77 11.51 32.51
C MET A 918 -0.81 10.35 33.51
N VAL A 919 0.25 9.54 33.60
CA VAL A 919 0.35 8.47 34.61
C VAL A 919 0.60 9.09 35.99
N ASP A 920 1.40 10.14 36.01
CA ASP A 920 1.71 11.01 37.15
C ASP A 920 2.05 12.42 36.62
N ASP A 921 2.43 13.36 37.49
CA ASP A 921 2.68 14.76 37.15
C ASP A 921 3.72 14.97 36.02
N GLU A 922 4.64 14.02 35.81
CA GLU A 922 5.75 14.16 34.86
C GLU A 922 5.66 13.16 33.69
N THR A 923 4.91 12.07 33.82
CA THR A 923 4.92 10.94 32.88
C THR A 923 3.70 10.92 31.96
N PRO A 924 3.85 11.15 30.64
CA PRO A 924 2.77 11.05 29.67
C PRO A 924 2.19 9.63 29.57
N ALA A 925 0.85 9.50 29.59
CA ALA A 925 0.16 8.22 29.47
C ALA A 925 0.02 7.76 28.00
N THR A 926 1.15 7.67 27.28
CA THR A 926 1.19 7.37 25.85
C THR A 926 0.63 5.98 25.52
N GLN A 927 0.99 4.96 26.31
CA GLN A 927 0.55 3.59 26.08
C GLN A 927 -0.95 3.45 26.37
N GLU A 928 -1.42 4.08 27.43
CA GLU A 928 -2.80 4.07 27.89
C GLU A 928 -3.72 4.74 26.87
N VAL A 929 -3.30 5.87 26.29
CA VAL A 929 -4.07 6.51 25.21
C VAL A 929 -4.13 5.62 23.97
N ALA A 930 -3.07 4.88 23.64
CA ALA A 930 -3.12 3.90 22.54
C ALA A 930 -4.09 2.75 22.84
N GLU A 931 -4.12 2.24 24.07
CA GLU A 931 -5.08 1.24 24.54
C GLU A 931 -6.53 1.75 24.49
N LEU A 932 -6.76 3.00 24.93
CA LEU A 932 -8.07 3.65 24.88
C LEU A 932 -8.58 3.80 23.44
N MET A 933 -7.73 4.18 22.49
CA MET A 933 -8.15 4.30 21.09
C MET A 933 -8.61 2.96 20.50
N GLU A 934 -7.92 1.85 20.80
CA GLU A 934 -8.33 0.51 20.38
C GLU A 934 -9.60 0.04 21.11
N PHE A 935 -9.75 0.36 22.40
CA PHE A 935 -10.97 0.09 23.15
C PHE A 935 -12.17 0.86 22.56
N ALA A 936 -12.03 2.16 22.32
CA ALA A 936 -13.06 3.01 21.75
C ALA A 936 -13.45 2.55 20.34
N LEU A 937 -12.47 2.16 19.52
CA LEU A 937 -12.71 1.55 18.21
C LEU A 937 -13.59 0.30 18.33
N SER A 938 -13.28 -0.59 19.30
CA SER A 938 -14.09 -1.79 19.55
C SER A 938 -15.54 -1.48 19.96
N LYS A 939 -15.79 -0.27 20.48
CA LYS A 939 -17.11 0.26 20.86
C LYS A 939 -17.77 1.13 19.79
N GLY A 940 -17.15 1.29 18.62
CA GLY A 940 -17.70 2.08 17.52
C GLY A 940 -17.47 3.59 17.67
N VAL A 941 -16.40 4.03 18.33
CA VAL A 941 -16.01 5.44 18.44
C VAL A 941 -14.60 5.62 17.91
N LEU A 942 -14.43 6.51 16.92
CA LEU A 942 -13.12 6.84 16.37
C LEU A 942 -12.48 7.94 17.19
N LEU A 943 -11.33 7.62 17.77
CA LEU A 943 -10.46 8.56 18.47
C LEU A 943 -9.11 8.66 17.76
N SER A 944 -8.38 9.72 18.08
CA SER A 944 -7.02 9.92 17.62
C SER A 944 -6.27 10.74 18.67
N SER A 945 -4.93 10.64 18.69
CA SER A 945 -4.08 11.43 19.56
C SER A 945 -3.24 12.45 18.78
N ASP A 946 -2.83 13.50 19.49
CA ASP A 946 -1.85 14.53 19.09
C ASP A 946 -0.88 14.77 20.27
N GLY A 947 -0.04 15.79 20.15
CA GLY A 947 0.94 16.18 21.15
C GLY A 947 2.31 15.52 20.91
N PRO A 948 3.40 16.09 21.44
CA PRO A 948 4.75 15.56 21.25
C PRO A 948 4.93 14.11 21.75
N PHE A 949 4.09 13.68 22.68
CA PHE A 949 4.14 12.35 23.31
C PHE A 949 2.95 11.45 22.95
N ASN A 950 2.07 11.87 22.02
CA ASN A 950 0.85 11.13 21.63
C ASN A 950 -0.09 10.77 22.80
N ASN A 951 -0.10 11.55 23.87
CA ASN A 951 -0.88 11.35 25.10
C ASN A 951 -2.09 12.31 25.22
N VAL A 952 -2.40 13.07 24.16
CA VAL A 952 -3.53 13.99 24.13
C VAL A 952 -4.59 13.45 23.18
N LEU A 953 -5.79 13.12 23.67
CA LEU A 953 -6.93 12.85 22.79
C LEU A 953 -7.34 14.14 22.09
N LYS A 954 -7.35 14.11 20.76
CA LYS A 954 -7.88 15.21 19.95
C LYS A 954 -9.31 14.93 19.55
N ILE A 955 -10.20 15.83 19.94
CA ILE A 955 -11.64 15.71 19.68
C ILE A 955 -12.07 16.89 18.80
N LYS A 956 -12.33 16.58 17.53
CA LYS A 956 -12.73 17.55 16.49
C LYS A 956 -13.77 16.97 15.51
N PRO A 957 -14.95 16.57 16.00
CA PRO A 957 -16.00 15.91 15.20
C PRO A 957 -16.61 16.82 14.13
N PRO A 958 -17.47 16.34 13.22
CA PRO A 958 -18.42 17.19 12.50
C PRO A 958 -19.19 18.15 13.44
N MET A 959 -19.52 19.37 13.01
CA MET A 959 -20.20 20.35 13.90
C MET A 959 -21.67 20.03 14.17
N ILE A 960 -22.20 19.01 13.50
CA ILE A 960 -23.58 18.54 13.62
C ILE A 960 -23.78 17.49 14.72
N ILE A 961 -22.75 17.18 15.53
CA ILE A 961 -22.91 16.19 16.59
C ILE A 961 -24.03 16.56 17.55
N THR A 962 -24.66 15.54 18.11
CA THR A 962 -25.75 15.66 19.05
C THR A 962 -25.30 15.32 20.47
N LYS A 963 -26.14 15.66 21.44
CA LYS A 963 -25.94 15.25 22.84
C LYS A 963 -25.78 13.74 22.98
N LYS A 964 -26.54 12.95 22.20
CA LYS A 964 -26.47 11.48 22.24
C LYS A 964 -25.10 10.96 21.80
N ASP A 965 -24.48 11.62 20.81
CA ASP A 965 -23.15 11.27 20.32
C ASP A 965 -22.09 11.55 21.40
N VAL A 966 -22.21 12.70 22.08
CA VAL A 966 -21.35 13.04 23.21
C VAL A 966 -21.56 12.07 24.38
N ASP A 967 -22.81 11.70 24.69
CA ASP A 967 -23.12 10.71 25.73
C ASP A 967 -22.47 9.35 25.42
N LEU A 968 -22.52 8.89 24.16
CA LEU A 968 -21.84 7.67 23.73
C LEU A 968 -20.33 7.73 24.02
N PHE A 969 -19.68 8.82 23.63
CA PHE A 969 -18.25 9.01 23.90
C PHE A 969 -17.93 8.99 25.40
N LEU A 970 -18.68 9.75 26.21
CA LEU A 970 -18.46 9.83 27.65
C LEU A 970 -18.66 8.47 28.34
N ASN A 971 -19.66 7.69 27.91
CA ASN A 971 -19.87 6.34 28.42
C ASN A 971 -18.70 5.42 28.06
N VAL A 972 -18.23 5.44 26.81
CA VAL A 972 -17.08 4.63 26.37
C VAL A 972 -15.81 5.01 27.12
N LEU A 973 -15.55 6.30 27.30
CA LEU A 973 -14.42 6.78 28.09
C LEU A 973 -14.53 6.34 29.55
N GLY A 974 -15.70 6.49 30.17
CA GLY A 974 -15.96 6.04 31.54
C GLY A 974 -15.79 4.54 31.73
N ASP A 975 -16.31 3.72 30.80
CA ASP A 975 -16.16 2.25 30.84
C ASP A 975 -14.68 1.84 30.81
N TRP A 976 -13.88 2.48 29.95
CA TRP A 976 -12.45 2.19 29.89
C TRP A 976 -11.73 2.61 31.18
N LEU A 977 -11.99 3.82 31.67
CA LEU A 977 -11.40 4.33 32.92
C LEU A 977 -11.73 3.45 34.13
N ASN A 978 -12.96 2.93 34.21
CA ASN A 978 -13.40 2.03 35.29
C ASN A 978 -12.83 0.61 35.19
N SER A 979 -12.31 0.22 34.03
CA SER A 979 -11.70 -1.10 33.83
C SER A 979 -10.23 -1.18 34.26
N ARG A 980 -9.65 -0.05 34.68
CA ARG A 980 -8.24 0.09 35.06
C ARG A 980 -8.01 0.02 36.56
#